data_AF-A0A936ZYM5-F1
#
_entry.id   AF-A0A936ZYM5-F1
#
_cell.length_a   1.000
_cell.length_b   1.000
_cell.length_c   1.000
_cell.angle_alpha   90.00
_cell.angle_beta   90.00
_cell.angle_gamma   90.00
#
_symmetry.space_group_name_H-M   'P 1'
#
loop_
_entity.id
_entity.type
_entity.pdbx_description
1 polymer ?
#
loop_
_entity_poly.entity_id
_entity_poly.type
_entity_poly.pdbx_seq_one_letter_code
_entity_poly.pdbx_strand_id
1 'polypeptide(L)'
;MARAPRSRSLLLITTAVLLGLMGLALVGGGTWLAVLGGSWFYLGAGAALLLCAVMLARGNSLAWWVQALLLLATIAWSLWEAGLDWWAIAIRCDVPFLIGLLLLLPPYARRLLSREADPGWSAARRDSAGWAPGRVALAVSLLVFVGVAVASWLHDPHDRSGTLASAPMAAAAPAAASGSAGTHDAPPGEWHAYGRTGHGQRYSPLTQITPENVERLQVAWSFRTGDMRGRAGDPEETTFEVTPLKIGDRLFLCTPHQQVIALDATTGQQVWRYDPRIKSGLALQHLTCRGLAYHPGPTEAANAPAAASAPAPTELPVATAEGPVTDRCGARLFMPTADGRIIALDPSTGSVCRNFGRGTGQIDLWRGMPHVRHGGYYSTSPPVVTQRIVIVGGTVLDNVSTTEPSGVIRAFDVQTGELVWNWDPGRPEQTEPLPEGQTYVQSTPNSWSISAVDEALGLVYVPMGNQPPDQWGASRTPEVERYSSAVVALELATGRERWVFQTVHHDLWDYDVPSQPSLIDLTLSGNRVPALVQATKQGELFVLDRRNGQPLLPVTERPVPQGATAGDRTAPTQPVSALSFDPPPLTGAAMWGATWFDQMGCRIALKRLRYEGRYTPPTTGGTLVYPGNFGVFNWGGIAVDPVRQVAFVTPTYLAFHATLVPRPDNTTPVVQGKARPHDPLPALNENFGAPYAVKLGAFTSPLGLPCQQPPWGYVAGVDLTTGQVAWRHRNGTVRDLAPVPLPFRMGVPNLGGPVVTAGGVAFLSGTLDYYVRGYELATGRELWKSRLPAGGQATPMTYQGRDGRQYLLVIAGGHGSLGTQAGDHVIAYALPPS
;
A
#
# COMPACT_ATOMS: atom_id res chain seq x y z
N MET A 1 68.06 -17.91 31.86
CA MET A 1 66.80 -18.67 31.72
C MET A 1 66.02 -18.14 30.51
N ALA A 2 66.05 -18.86 29.39
CA ALA A 2 65.28 -18.50 28.21
C ALA A 2 63.78 -18.71 28.48
N ARG A 3 62.97 -17.66 28.32
CA ARG A 3 61.50 -17.75 28.40
C ARG A 3 61.02 -18.72 27.31
N ALA A 4 60.44 -19.85 27.71
CA ALA A 4 59.74 -20.73 26.78
C ALA A 4 58.67 -19.93 26.02
N PRO A 5 58.51 -20.11 24.69
CA PRO A 5 57.51 -19.39 23.93
C PRO A 5 56.12 -19.73 24.47
N ARG A 6 55.46 -18.74 25.08
CA ARG A 6 54.09 -18.87 25.57
C ARG A 6 53.19 -19.24 24.40
N SER A 7 52.61 -20.44 24.43
CA SER A 7 51.66 -20.93 23.42
C SER A 7 50.58 -19.87 23.17
N ARG A 8 50.37 -19.53 21.90
CA ARG A 8 49.35 -18.55 21.53
C ARG A 8 47.98 -19.22 21.60
N SER A 9 47.07 -18.66 22.40
CA SER A 9 45.70 -19.17 22.52
C SER A 9 45.00 -19.10 21.17
N LEU A 10 44.69 -20.26 20.58
CA LEU A 10 43.98 -20.36 19.32
C LEU A 10 42.66 -19.57 19.35
N LEU A 11 41.90 -19.66 20.45
CA LEU A 11 40.65 -18.90 20.61
C LEU A 11 40.86 -17.39 20.50
N LEU A 12 41.87 -16.84 21.20
CA LEU A 12 42.12 -15.40 21.19
C LEU A 12 42.58 -14.93 19.80
N ILE A 13 43.39 -15.75 19.11
CA ILE A 13 43.83 -15.46 17.74
C ILE A 13 42.65 -15.49 16.78
N THR A 14 41.82 -16.54 16.80
CA THR A 14 40.67 -16.65 15.90
C THR A 14 39.70 -15.48 16.11
N THR A 15 39.38 -15.14 17.36
CA THR A 15 38.54 -13.96 17.64
C THR A 15 39.22 -12.66 17.20
N ALA A 16 40.52 -12.50 17.43
CA ALA A 16 41.26 -11.32 16.95
C ALA A 16 41.25 -11.21 15.42
N VAL A 17 41.37 -12.31 14.68
CA VAL A 17 41.28 -12.31 13.22
C VAL A 17 39.90 -11.87 12.76
N LEU A 18 38.82 -12.41 13.36
CA LEU A 18 37.45 -12.02 13.02
C LEU A 18 37.20 -10.53 13.30
N LEU A 19 37.57 -10.03 14.48
CA LEU A 19 37.44 -8.61 14.82
C LEU A 19 38.33 -7.73 13.93
N GLY A 20 39.49 -8.24 13.52
CA GLY A 20 40.39 -7.57 12.58
C GLY A 20 39.75 -7.40 11.21
N LEU A 21 39.15 -8.45 10.66
CA LEU A 21 38.42 -8.40 9.38
C LEU A 21 37.22 -7.46 9.45
N MET A 22 36.43 -7.53 10.53
CA MET A 22 35.32 -6.60 10.77
C MET A 22 35.81 -5.15 10.87
N GLY A 23 36.89 -4.91 11.61
CA GLY A 23 37.51 -3.59 11.76
C GLY A 23 37.99 -3.03 10.43
N LEU A 24 38.65 -3.85 9.59
CA LEU A 24 39.09 -3.45 8.25
C LEU A 24 37.89 -3.10 7.34
N ALA A 25 36.83 -3.91 7.38
CA ALA A 25 35.62 -3.64 6.60
C ALA A 25 34.93 -2.33 7.02
N LEU A 26 34.85 -2.05 8.33
CA LEU A 26 34.32 -0.79 8.84
C LEU A 26 35.21 0.41 8.54
N VAL A 27 36.54 0.26 8.58
CA VAL A 27 37.47 1.32 8.16
C VAL A 27 37.29 1.62 6.68
N GLY A 28 37.23 0.61 5.82
CA GLY A 28 37.05 0.79 4.37
C GLY A 28 35.72 1.45 4.04
N GLY A 29 34.60 0.86 4.50
CA GLY A 29 33.27 1.41 4.26
C GLY A 29 33.03 2.74 4.98
N GLY A 30 33.54 2.91 6.19
CA GLY A 30 33.44 4.15 6.97
C GLY A 30 34.24 5.29 6.33
N THR A 31 35.40 5.00 5.76
CA THR A 31 36.17 5.97 4.97
C THR A 31 35.38 6.38 3.72
N TRP A 32 34.81 5.41 3.00
CA TRP A 32 33.98 5.70 1.83
C TRP A 32 32.77 6.57 2.19
N LEU A 33 32.06 6.23 3.27
CA LEU A 33 30.94 7.01 3.77
C LEU A 33 31.36 8.43 4.16
N ALA A 34 32.50 8.59 4.86
CA ALA A 34 33.03 9.89 5.25
C ALA A 34 33.40 10.76 4.03
N VAL A 35 34.02 10.17 2.99
CA VAL A 35 34.32 10.86 1.72
C VAL A 35 33.05 11.34 1.03
N LEU A 36 31.95 10.59 1.13
CA LEU A 36 30.62 10.99 0.64
C LEU A 36 29.90 12.00 1.56
N GLY A 37 30.56 12.55 2.58
CA GLY A 37 29.95 13.49 3.54
C GLY A 37 28.96 12.85 4.51
N GLY A 38 29.15 11.55 4.80
CA GLY A 38 28.39 10.81 5.80
C GLY A 38 29.05 10.77 7.18
N SER A 39 28.60 9.84 8.03
CA SER A 39 29.08 9.72 9.41
C SER A 39 30.51 9.15 9.48
N TRP A 40 31.37 9.80 10.27
CA TRP A 40 32.72 9.34 10.60
C TRP A 40 32.74 8.23 11.66
N PHE A 41 31.59 7.94 12.29
CA PHE A 41 31.49 6.98 13.38
C PHE A 41 32.02 5.60 12.99
N TYR A 42 31.66 5.08 11.80
CA TYR A 42 32.08 3.75 11.35
C TYR A 42 33.59 3.63 11.17
N LEU A 43 34.26 4.70 10.72
CA LEU A 43 35.72 4.74 10.62
C LEU A 43 36.36 4.64 12.01
N GLY A 44 35.86 5.43 12.97
CA GLY A 44 36.32 5.39 14.36
C GLY A 44 36.06 4.04 15.04
N ALA A 45 34.86 3.47 14.84
CA ALA A 45 34.49 2.15 15.35
C ALA A 45 35.37 1.04 14.75
N GLY A 46 35.66 1.11 13.45
CA GLY A 46 36.58 0.20 12.77
C GLY A 46 37.99 0.26 13.35
N ALA A 47 38.53 1.46 13.58
CA ALA A 47 39.83 1.65 14.21
C ALA A 47 39.87 1.09 15.66
N ALA A 48 38.80 1.30 16.43
CA ALA A 48 38.67 0.74 17.78
C ALA A 48 38.61 -0.81 17.75
N LEU A 49 37.90 -1.41 16.80
CA LEU A 49 37.88 -2.88 16.63
C LEU A 49 39.25 -3.43 16.23
N LEU A 50 40.00 -2.75 15.35
CA LEU A 50 41.37 -3.14 15.01
C LEU A 50 42.29 -3.08 16.23
N LEU A 51 42.17 -2.04 17.04
CA LEU A 51 42.92 -1.92 18.29
C LEU A 51 42.56 -3.05 19.26
N CYS A 52 41.28 -3.35 19.42
CA CYS A 52 40.78 -4.47 20.22
C CYS A 52 41.34 -5.81 19.73
N ALA A 53 41.32 -6.06 18.42
CA ALA A 53 41.91 -7.25 17.80
C ALA A 53 43.41 -7.40 18.10
N VAL A 54 44.19 -6.33 17.97
CA VAL A 54 45.62 -6.33 18.30
C VAL A 54 45.85 -6.64 19.79
N MET A 55 45.06 -6.05 20.68
CA MET A 55 45.16 -6.31 22.12
C MET A 55 44.80 -7.77 22.46
N LEU A 56 43.77 -8.33 21.84
CA LEU A 56 43.40 -9.74 22.03
C LEU A 56 44.46 -10.72 21.50
N ALA A 57 45.04 -10.45 20.31
CA ALA A 57 46.12 -11.27 19.76
C ALA A 57 47.35 -11.31 20.68
N ARG A 58 47.66 -10.17 21.32
CA ARG A 58 48.69 -10.03 22.35
C ARG A 58 48.27 -10.62 23.70
N GLY A 59 46.97 -10.85 23.91
CA GLY A 59 46.38 -11.30 25.16
C GLY A 59 46.48 -10.26 26.28
N ASN A 60 46.28 -8.99 25.93
CA ASN A 60 46.33 -7.83 26.81
C ASN A 60 44.92 -7.48 27.32
N SER A 61 44.76 -7.25 28.64
CA SER A 61 43.45 -6.92 29.23
C SER A 61 42.90 -5.55 28.80
N LEU A 62 43.74 -4.68 28.23
CA LEU A 62 43.31 -3.42 27.61
C LEU A 62 42.23 -3.60 26.54
N ALA A 63 42.10 -4.80 25.96
CA ALA A 63 41.00 -5.14 25.06
C ALA A 63 39.62 -4.85 25.67
N TRP A 64 39.44 -5.06 26.99
CA TRP A 64 38.18 -4.74 27.66
C TRP A 64 37.90 -3.25 27.73
N TRP A 65 38.92 -2.41 27.97
CA TRP A 65 38.76 -0.96 27.98
C TRP A 65 38.41 -0.41 26.61
N VAL A 66 39.09 -0.89 25.56
CA VAL A 66 38.78 -0.51 24.17
C VAL A 66 37.34 -0.88 23.83
N GLN A 67 36.90 -2.10 24.19
CA GLN A 67 35.52 -2.53 23.95
C GLN A 67 34.50 -1.74 24.77
N ALA A 68 34.81 -1.43 26.04
CA ALA A 68 33.92 -0.67 26.90
C ALA A 68 33.72 0.76 26.37
N LEU A 69 34.80 1.43 25.97
CA LEU A 69 34.76 2.76 25.37
C LEU A 69 34.05 2.76 24.02
N LEU A 70 34.31 1.76 23.16
CA LEU A 70 33.60 1.59 21.90
C LEU A 70 32.09 1.47 22.13
N LEU A 71 31.65 0.61 23.05
CA LEU A 71 30.24 0.44 23.36
C LEU A 71 29.62 1.73 23.91
N LEU A 72 30.28 2.41 24.87
CA LEU A 72 29.78 3.68 25.41
C LEU A 72 29.68 4.78 24.35
N ALA A 73 30.68 4.90 23.47
CA ALA A 73 30.65 5.84 22.36
C ALA A 73 29.54 5.50 21.36
N THR A 74 29.29 4.21 21.13
CA THR A 74 28.18 3.74 20.29
C THR A 74 26.82 4.09 20.90
N ILE A 75 26.65 3.90 22.20
CA ILE A 75 25.41 4.26 22.91
C ILE A 75 25.18 5.78 22.82
N ALA A 76 26.21 6.58 23.11
CA ALA A 76 26.12 8.04 23.03
C ALA A 76 25.78 8.53 21.62
N TRP A 77 26.43 7.98 20.59
CA TRP A 77 26.12 8.28 19.20
C TRP A 77 24.71 7.85 18.81
N SER A 78 24.25 6.68 19.27
CA SER A 78 22.91 6.17 19.00
C SER A 78 21.82 7.07 19.59
N LEU A 79 21.99 7.50 20.85
CA LEU A 79 21.08 8.42 21.51
C LEU A 79 21.05 9.80 20.85
N TRP A 80 22.21 10.27 20.38
CA TRP A 80 22.31 11.53 19.65
C TRP A 80 21.56 11.50 18.30
N GLU A 81 21.64 10.40 17.56
CA GLU A 81 20.97 10.30 16.25
C GLU A 81 19.49 9.90 16.33
N ALA A 82 19.12 9.04 17.27
CA ALA A 82 17.84 8.36 17.27
C ALA A 82 16.98 8.60 18.52
N GLY A 83 17.48 9.36 19.50
CA GLY A 83 16.81 9.48 20.79
C GLY A 83 16.61 8.10 21.43
N LEU A 84 15.43 7.87 22.01
CA LEU A 84 15.08 6.61 22.67
C LEU A 84 14.32 5.62 21.76
N ASP A 85 14.48 5.68 20.45
CA ASP A 85 13.91 4.68 19.54
C ASP A 85 14.64 3.33 19.64
N TRP A 86 13.97 2.31 20.20
CA TRP A 86 14.53 0.97 20.36
C TRP A 86 15.05 0.36 19.06
N TRP A 87 14.31 0.43 17.95
CA TRP A 87 14.71 -0.26 16.71
C TRP A 87 15.92 0.40 16.07
N ALA A 88 16.04 1.71 16.24
CA ALA A 88 17.20 2.46 15.82
C ALA A 88 18.43 2.20 16.71
N ILE A 89 18.26 2.12 18.03
CA ILE A 89 19.35 1.87 18.99
C ILE A 89 19.84 0.42 18.90
N ALA A 90 18.93 -0.55 18.86
CA ALA A 90 19.28 -1.97 18.91
C ALA A 90 20.28 -2.37 17.82
N ILE A 91 20.04 -1.95 16.58
CA ILE A 91 20.92 -2.24 15.43
C ILE A 91 22.23 -1.44 15.48
N ARG A 92 22.26 -0.28 16.14
CA ARG A 92 23.51 0.45 16.32
C ARG A 92 24.38 -0.17 17.41
N CYS A 93 23.80 -0.87 18.39
CA CYS A 93 24.53 -1.38 19.54
C CYS A 93 24.70 -2.92 19.54
N ASP A 94 24.06 -3.64 18.63
CA ASP A 94 24.05 -5.10 18.54
C ASP A 94 25.46 -5.74 18.51
N VAL A 95 26.29 -5.36 17.54
CA VAL A 95 27.62 -5.87 17.30
C VAL A 95 28.55 -5.60 18.49
N PRO A 96 28.72 -4.35 18.99
CA PRO A 96 29.62 -4.10 20.11
C PRO A 96 29.10 -4.70 21.43
N PHE A 97 27.77 -4.82 21.60
CA PHE A 97 27.18 -5.50 22.75
C PHE A 97 27.52 -7.00 22.74
N LEU A 98 27.32 -7.69 21.60
CA LEU A 98 27.63 -9.12 21.45
C LEU A 98 29.13 -9.42 21.61
N ILE A 99 30.00 -8.57 21.05
CA ILE A 99 31.45 -8.67 21.28
C ILE A 99 31.77 -8.46 22.76
N GLY A 100 31.13 -7.49 23.42
CA GLY A 100 31.29 -7.25 24.85
C GLY A 100 30.93 -8.46 25.70
N LEU A 101 29.77 -9.08 25.45
CA LEU A 101 29.35 -10.32 26.11
C LEU A 101 30.35 -11.46 25.89
N LEU A 102 30.80 -11.66 24.65
CA LEU A 102 31.79 -12.68 24.31
C LEU A 102 33.07 -12.51 25.13
N LEU A 103 33.58 -11.28 25.26
CA LEU A 103 34.82 -10.98 25.99
C LEU A 103 34.69 -11.11 27.51
N LEU A 104 33.47 -11.13 28.06
CA LEU A 104 33.22 -11.39 29.48
C LEU A 104 33.12 -12.89 29.81
N LEU A 105 32.95 -13.77 28.82
CA LEU A 105 32.83 -15.20 29.06
C LEU A 105 34.08 -15.76 29.75
N PRO A 106 33.93 -16.74 30.67
CA PRO A 106 35.03 -17.28 31.46
C PRO A 106 36.27 -17.73 30.65
N PRO A 107 36.14 -18.38 29.47
CA PRO A 107 37.31 -18.78 28.67
C PRO A 107 38.15 -17.59 28.18
N TYR A 108 37.52 -16.45 27.86
CA TYR A 108 38.22 -15.22 27.44
C TYR A 108 38.84 -14.54 28.66
N ALA A 109 38.07 -14.36 29.73
CA ALA A 109 38.54 -13.70 30.95
C ALA A 109 39.71 -14.43 31.60
N ARG A 110 39.65 -15.75 31.75
CA ARG A 110 40.76 -16.53 32.32
C ARG A 110 42.05 -16.37 31.51
N ARG A 111 41.95 -16.34 30.18
CA ARG A 111 43.11 -16.28 29.28
C ARG A 111 43.76 -14.90 29.26
N LEU A 112 42.98 -13.82 29.28
CA LEU A 112 43.49 -12.45 29.37
C LEU A 112 44.17 -12.21 30.73
N LEU A 113 43.56 -12.66 31.83
CA LEU A 113 44.13 -12.51 33.18
C LEU A 113 45.37 -13.38 33.40
N SER A 114 45.40 -14.60 32.84
CA SER A 114 46.56 -15.50 32.95
C SER A 114 47.83 -14.97 32.27
N ARG A 115 47.71 -14.02 31.34
CA ARG A 115 48.85 -13.43 30.62
C ARG A 115 49.46 -12.21 31.31
N GLU A 116 48.67 -11.50 32.10
CA GLU A 116 49.10 -10.35 32.93
C GLU A 116 49.67 -10.76 34.29
N ALA A 117 49.39 -11.98 34.76
CA ALA A 117 49.95 -12.46 36.02
C ALA A 117 51.49 -12.58 35.95
N ASP A 118 52.17 -11.74 36.74
CA ASP A 118 53.60 -11.84 37.01
C ASP A 118 53.89 -13.12 37.85
N PRO A 119 55.05 -13.78 37.69
CA PRO A 119 55.35 -15.04 38.38
C PRO A 119 55.38 -14.97 39.92
N GLY A 120 55.35 -13.76 40.51
CA GLY A 120 55.41 -13.53 41.96
C GLY A 120 54.06 -13.38 42.67
N TRP A 121 52.92 -13.54 41.98
CA TRP A 121 51.59 -13.32 42.57
C TRP A 121 51.08 -14.50 43.40
N SER A 122 50.81 -14.26 44.69
CA SER A 122 50.32 -15.25 45.64
C SER A 122 48.92 -15.79 45.27
N ALA A 123 48.66 -17.05 45.64
CA ALA A 123 47.40 -17.75 45.35
C ALA A 123 46.14 -17.04 45.92
N ALA A 124 46.29 -16.23 46.98
CA ALA A 124 45.18 -15.56 47.67
C ALA A 124 44.52 -14.41 46.87
N ARG A 125 45.13 -13.90 45.79
CA ARG A 125 44.50 -12.94 44.85
C ARG A 125 44.01 -13.58 43.55
N ARG A 126 44.21 -14.89 43.33
CA ARG A 126 43.61 -15.58 42.18
C ARG A 126 42.07 -15.65 42.28
N ASP A 127 41.52 -15.60 43.48
CA ASP A 127 40.08 -15.51 43.72
C ASP A 127 39.50 -14.10 43.44
N SER A 128 40.35 -13.06 43.43
CA SER A 128 39.99 -11.69 43.02
C SER A 128 40.05 -11.44 41.50
N ALA A 129 40.33 -12.48 40.69
CA ALA A 129 40.26 -12.45 39.22
C ALA A 129 38.86 -12.07 38.65
N GLY A 130 37.84 -12.00 39.51
CA GLY A 130 36.53 -11.44 39.20
C GLY A 130 36.52 -9.91 38.93
N TRP A 131 37.50 -9.16 39.44
CA TRP A 131 37.44 -7.69 39.58
C TRP A 131 38.53 -6.91 38.80
N ALA A 132 38.98 -7.41 37.65
CA ALA A 132 39.87 -6.62 36.80
C ALA A 132 39.17 -5.32 36.34
N PRO A 133 39.77 -4.12 36.50
CA PRO A 133 39.09 -2.85 36.24
C PRO A 133 38.48 -2.75 34.83
N GLY A 134 39.19 -3.22 33.80
CA GLY A 134 38.67 -3.24 32.43
C GLY A 134 37.46 -4.16 32.26
N ARG A 135 37.47 -5.32 32.93
CA ARG A 135 36.34 -6.26 32.92
C ARG A 135 35.10 -5.66 33.61
N VAL A 136 35.30 -4.95 34.72
CA VAL A 136 34.23 -4.22 35.42
C VAL A 136 33.69 -3.09 34.55
N ALA A 137 34.57 -2.31 33.90
CA ALA A 137 34.16 -1.24 33.00
C ALA A 137 33.31 -1.76 31.83
N LEU A 138 33.70 -2.89 31.22
CA LEU A 138 32.92 -3.53 30.16
C LEU A 138 31.58 -4.07 30.69
N ALA A 139 31.55 -4.66 31.89
CA ALA A 139 30.28 -5.10 32.49
C ALA A 139 29.34 -3.92 32.76
N VAL A 140 29.87 -2.80 33.28
CA VAL A 140 29.11 -1.57 33.50
C VAL A 140 28.60 -1.00 32.18
N SER A 141 29.40 -0.95 31.11
CA SER A 141 28.92 -0.43 29.82
C SER A 141 27.82 -1.30 29.20
N LEU A 142 27.87 -2.63 29.37
CA LEU A 142 26.78 -3.52 29.00
C LEU A 142 25.52 -3.26 29.84
N LEU A 143 25.66 -3.02 31.15
CA LEU A 143 24.53 -2.65 32.01
C LEU A 143 23.93 -1.28 31.63
N VAL A 144 24.77 -0.31 31.24
CA VAL A 144 24.31 0.97 30.71
C VAL A 144 23.49 0.75 29.44
N PHE A 145 23.95 -0.10 28.51
CA PHE A 145 23.15 -0.46 27.34
C PHE A 145 21.82 -1.11 27.72
N VAL A 146 21.81 -2.04 28.66
CA VAL A 146 20.56 -2.68 29.15
C VAL A 146 19.62 -1.64 29.75
N GLY A 147 20.13 -0.68 30.52
CA GLY A 147 19.34 0.43 31.05
C GLY A 147 18.71 1.29 29.95
N VAL A 148 19.49 1.64 28.92
CA VAL A 148 19.00 2.36 27.73
C VAL A 148 17.97 1.52 26.97
N ALA A 149 18.22 0.23 26.77
CA ALA A 149 17.30 -0.69 26.11
C ALA A 149 15.94 -0.74 26.80
N VAL A 150 15.93 -0.86 28.13
CA VAL A 150 14.70 -0.83 28.94
C VAL A 150 14.01 0.53 28.83
N ALA A 151 14.74 1.64 28.94
CA ALA A 151 14.17 2.98 28.79
C ALA A 151 13.54 3.18 27.40
N SER A 152 14.20 2.73 26.34
CA SER A 152 13.70 2.78 24.96
C SER A 152 12.50 1.87 24.71
N TRP A 153 12.36 0.76 25.44
CA TRP A 153 11.17 -0.09 25.36
C TRP A 153 9.95 0.53 26.05
N LEU A 154 10.17 1.33 27.09
CA LEU A 154 9.11 2.03 27.82
C LEU A 154 8.67 3.34 27.14
N HIS A 155 9.39 3.79 26.11
CA HIS A 155 9.12 5.03 25.40
C HIS A 155 8.99 4.78 23.90
N ASP A 156 7.78 4.91 23.35
CA ASP A 156 7.56 4.84 21.91
C ASP A 156 7.51 6.26 21.31
N PRO A 157 8.59 6.74 20.64
CA PRO A 157 8.61 8.09 20.07
C PRO A 157 7.71 8.27 18.85
N HIS A 158 7.18 7.17 18.28
CA HIS A 158 6.31 7.20 17.10
C HIS A 158 4.82 7.15 17.46
N ASP A 159 4.51 6.83 18.72
CA ASP A 159 3.16 6.77 19.26
C ASP A 159 2.62 8.18 19.54
N ARG A 160 1.40 8.43 19.08
CA ARG A 160 0.63 9.62 19.43
C ARG A 160 -0.69 9.18 20.02
N SER A 161 -0.76 9.21 21.34
CA SER A 161 -2.01 8.99 22.07
C SER A 161 -2.92 10.21 21.98
N GLY A 162 -4.22 9.97 21.86
CA GLY A 162 -5.25 10.99 21.78
C GLY A 162 -6.62 10.35 21.66
N THR A 163 -7.65 11.17 21.51
CA THR A 163 -9.02 10.69 21.39
C THR A 163 -9.77 11.56 20.39
N LEU A 164 -10.49 10.93 19.46
CA LEU A 164 -11.42 11.63 18.59
C LEU A 164 -12.59 12.12 19.45
N ALA A 165 -12.96 13.40 19.30
CA ALA A 165 -14.13 13.94 19.94
C ALA A 165 -15.36 13.12 19.49
N SER A 166 -15.91 12.33 20.40
CA SER A 166 -17.07 11.50 20.11
C SER A 166 -18.32 12.31 20.43
N ALA A 167 -19.15 12.59 19.43
CA ALA A 167 -20.58 12.60 19.72
C ALA A 167 -20.92 11.21 20.30
N PRO A 168 -21.75 11.11 21.36
CA PRO A 168 -22.16 9.81 21.89
C PRO A 168 -22.68 8.90 20.78
N MET A 169 -22.71 7.58 21.01
CA MET A 169 -23.55 6.66 20.22
C MET A 169 -24.98 7.22 20.26
N ALA A 170 -25.32 8.15 19.37
CA ALA A 170 -26.65 8.68 19.29
C ALA A 170 -27.48 7.47 18.88
N ALA A 171 -28.34 7.02 19.81
CA ALA A 171 -29.43 6.13 19.48
C ALA A 171 -30.01 6.66 18.18
N ALA A 172 -30.02 5.82 17.13
CA ALA A 172 -30.42 6.22 15.80
C ALA A 172 -31.69 7.06 15.91
N ALA A 173 -31.57 8.38 15.73
CA ALA A 173 -32.73 9.16 15.39
C ALA A 173 -33.25 8.50 14.10
N PRO A 174 -34.56 8.21 14.00
CA PRO A 174 -35.11 7.65 12.77
C PRO A 174 -34.61 8.52 11.62
N ALA A 175 -34.09 7.87 10.58
CA ALA A 175 -33.65 8.53 9.36
C ALA A 175 -34.83 9.33 8.79
N ALA A 176 -34.95 10.56 9.25
CA ALA A 176 -35.94 11.53 8.86
C ALA A 176 -35.22 12.87 8.86
N ALA A 177 -35.02 13.38 7.64
CA ALA A 177 -34.42 14.66 7.28
C ALA A 177 -32.88 14.76 7.20
N SER A 178 -32.24 13.82 6.50
CA SER A 178 -31.38 14.25 5.39
C SER A 178 -32.30 14.51 4.20
N GLY A 179 -32.52 15.79 3.87
CA GLY A 179 -33.37 16.25 2.76
C GLY A 179 -32.83 15.95 1.37
N SER A 180 -32.29 14.75 1.15
CA SER A 180 -32.06 14.19 -0.18
C SER A 180 -32.63 12.78 -0.20
N ALA A 181 -33.94 12.68 -0.44
CA ALA A 181 -34.53 11.44 -0.93
C ALA A 181 -33.93 11.16 -2.32
N GLY A 182 -32.74 10.58 -2.35
CA GLY A 182 -32.05 10.04 -3.51
C GLY A 182 -31.92 8.53 -3.34
N THR A 183 -32.04 7.80 -4.43
CA THR A 183 -32.16 6.34 -4.56
C THR A 183 -30.89 5.53 -4.18
N HIS A 184 -30.08 5.97 -3.20
CA HIS A 184 -28.70 5.48 -2.96
C HIS A 184 -28.34 5.03 -1.55
N ASP A 185 -29.31 4.90 -0.65
CA ASP A 185 -29.05 4.24 0.62
C ASP A 185 -29.19 2.73 0.42
N ALA A 186 -28.05 2.04 0.25
CA ALA A 186 -28.00 0.60 0.50
C ALA A 186 -28.64 0.35 1.88
N PRO A 187 -29.55 -0.63 2.02
CA PRO A 187 -30.19 -0.88 3.31
C PRO A 187 -29.16 -1.04 4.44
N PRO A 188 -29.46 -0.68 5.70
CA PRO A 188 -28.46 -0.63 6.78
C PRO A 188 -27.59 -1.88 6.92
N GLY A 189 -28.19 -3.06 6.75
CA GLY A 189 -27.50 -4.36 6.80
C GLY A 189 -26.85 -4.82 5.50
N GLU A 190 -26.82 -4.00 4.45
CA GLU A 190 -26.38 -4.35 3.09
C GLU A 190 -25.17 -3.54 2.61
N TRP A 191 -24.56 -4.02 1.52
CA TRP A 191 -23.33 -3.50 0.92
C TRP A 191 -23.41 -3.59 -0.60
N HIS A 192 -23.87 -2.51 -1.27
CA HIS A 192 -24.23 -2.52 -2.69
C HIS A 192 -23.11 -2.04 -3.63
N ALA A 193 -22.10 -1.38 -3.09
CA ALA A 193 -20.93 -0.90 -3.83
C ALA A 193 -19.63 -1.16 -3.05
N TYR A 194 -18.47 -0.97 -3.67
CA TYR A 194 -17.16 -1.22 -3.04
C TYR A 194 -17.04 -0.59 -1.64
N GLY A 195 -17.34 0.71 -1.51
CA GLY A 195 -17.35 1.44 -0.23
C GLY A 195 -18.70 1.40 0.51
N ARG A 196 -19.48 0.31 0.37
CA ARG A 196 -20.88 0.10 0.76
C ARG A 196 -21.91 0.81 -0.12
N THR A 197 -21.70 2.09 -0.38
CA THR A 197 -22.55 2.93 -1.24
C THR A 197 -21.70 3.65 -2.29
N GLY A 198 -22.35 4.35 -3.23
CA GLY A 198 -21.67 5.21 -4.21
C GLY A 198 -20.82 6.33 -3.60
N HIS A 199 -21.02 6.66 -2.32
CA HIS A 199 -20.26 7.69 -1.61
C HIS A 199 -18.87 7.24 -1.15
N GLY A 200 -18.53 5.95 -1.24
CA GLY A 200 -17.17 5.47 -0.97
C GLY A 200 -16.69 5.59 0.48
N GLN A 201 -17.61 5.71 1.46
CA GLN A 201 -17.28 5.99 2.86
C GLN A 201 -16.68 4.79 3.61
N ARG A 202 -16.97 3.56 3.16
CA ARG A 202 -16.60 2.31 3.87
C ARG A 202 -17.13 2.29 5.32
N TYR A 203 -18.32 2.86 5.50
CA TYR A 203 -19.01 2.98 6.77
C TYR A 203 -20.25 2.09 6.82
N SER A 204 -20.41 1.33 7.90
CA SER A 204 -21.64 0.59 8.18
C SER A 204 -22.44 1.24 9.31
N PRO A 205 -23.76 1.43 9.14
CA PRO A 205 -24.63 1.92 10.22
C PRO A 205 -24.94 0.85 11.29
N LEU A 206 -24.41 -0.37 11.16
CA LEU A 206 -24.65 -1.43 12.14
C LEU A 206 -23.93 -1.16 13.47
N THR A 207 -24.60 -1.53 14.56
CA THR A 207 -24.19 -1.24 15.95
C THR A 207 -24.09 -2.48 16.83
N GLN A 208 -24.25 -3.69 16.28
CA GLN A 208 -24.25 -4.91 17.09
C GLN A 208 -22.84 -5.24 17.60
N ILE A 209 -21.81 -4.99 16.79
CA ILE A 209 -20.41 -5.12 17.20
C ILE A 209 -19.91 -3.78 17.73
N THR A 210 -19.45 -3.77 18.98
CA THR A 210 -19.03 -2.58 19.73
C THR A 210 -17.68 -2.81 20.43
N PRO A 211 -17.01 -1.76 20.94
CA PRO A 211 -15.78 -1.92 21.70
C PRO A 211 -15.89 -2.89 22.88
N GLU A 212 -17.07 -3.00 23.50
CA GLU A 212 -17.33 -3.83 24.68
C GLU A 212 -17.50 -5.31 24.34
N ASN A 213 -17.79 -5.67 23.08
CA ASN A 213 -18.13 -7.05 22.72
C ASN A 213 -17.31 -7.62 21.56
N VAL A 214 -16.54 -6.79 20.83
CA VAL A 214 -15.76 -7.22 19.66
C VAL A 214 -14.77 -8.35 19.97
N GLU A 215 -14.26 -8.43 21.20
CA GLU A 215 -13.37 -9.51 21.64
C GLU A 215 -14.00 -10.91 21.56
N ARG A 216 -15.34 -10.99 21.54
CA ARG A 216 -16.10 -12.24 21.44
C ARG A 216 -16.34 -12.71 20.01
N LEU A 217 -15.87 -11.98 19.00
CA LEU A 217 -16.03 -12.41 17.60
C LEU A 217 -15.38 -13.78 17.38
N GLN A 218 -16.15 -14.68 16.75
CA GLN A 218 -15.69 -16.00 16.35
C GLN A 218 -15.99 -16.23 14.87
N VAL A 219 -15.23 -17.13 14.23
CA VAL A 219 -15.54 -17.58 12.87
C VAL A 219 -16.94 -18.19 12.87
N ALA A 220 -17.83 -17.62 12.07
CA ALA A 220 -19.19 -18.12 11.88
C ALA A 220 -19.24 -19.12 10.73
N TRP A 221 -18.54 -18.82 9.62
CA TRP A 221 -18.37 -19.72 8.49
C TRP A 221 -17.12 -19.34 7.68
N SER A 222 -16.64 -20.28 6.88
CA SER A 222 -15.55 -20.04 5.92
C SER A 222 -15.82 -20.76 4.61
N PHE A 223 -15.39 -20.16 3.50
CA PHE A 223 -15.50 -20.69 2.15
C PHE A 223 -14.14 -20.60 1.46
N ARG A 224 -13.85 -21.55 0.57
CA ARG A 224 -12.66 -21.53 -0.30
C ARG A 224 -13.11 -21.43 -1.73
N THR A 225 -12.64 -20.41 -2.46
CA THR A 225 -13.10 -20.19 -3.84
C THR A 225 -12.63 -21.29 -4.78
N GLY A 226 -11.55 -22.01 -4.44
CA GLY A 226 -10.88 -22.98 -5.29
C GLY A 226 -10.12 -22.33 -6.45
N ASP A 227 -10.07 -20.99 -6.49
CA ASP A 227 -9.45 -20.25 -7.57
C ASP A 227 -8.15 -19.60 -7.10
N MET A 228 -7.04 -20.21 -7.51
CA MET A 228 -5.67 -19.83 -7.18
C MET A 228 -4.86 -19.70 -8.47
N ARG A 229 -3.78 -18.90 -8.42
CA ARG A 229 -2.77 -18.89 -9.48
C ARG A 229 -2.23 -20.29 -9.75
N GLY A 230 -2.00 -20.62 -11.01
CA GLY A 230 -1.40 -21.89 -11.44
C GLY A 230 -1.86 -22.36 -12.82
N ARG A 231 -2.68 -21.59 -13.54
CA ARG A 231 -3.09 -21.91 -14.91
C ARG A 231 -1.99 -21.46 -15.88
N ALA A 232 -1.93 -22.11 -17.03
CA ALA A 232 -0.99 -21.72 -18.08
C ALA A 232 -1.34 -20.31 -18.60
N GLY A 233 -0.35 -19.41 -18.59
CA GLY A 233 -0.53 -18.01 -18.99
C GLY A 233 -0.84 -17.05 -17.82
N ASP A 234 -0.94 -17.55 -16.59
CA ASP A 234 -1.07 -16.67 -15.41
C ASP A 234 0.19 -15.81 -15.25
N PRO A 235 0.07 -14.50 -15.01
CA PRO A 235 1.19 -13.68 -14.60
C PRO A 235 1.75 -14.14 -13.24
N GLU A 236 2.99 -13.73 -12.95
CA GLU A 236 3.63 -14.03 -11.66
C GLU A 236 2.86 -13.41 -10.48
N GLU A 237 2.35 -12.20 -10.67
CA GLU A 237 1.64 -11.44 -9.65
C GLU A 237 0.14 -11.79 -9.62
N THR A 238 -0.36 -12.13 -8.42
CA THR A 238 -1.78 -12.35 -8.16
C THR A 238 -2.21 -11.53 -6.95
N THR A 239 -3.36 -10.85 -7.06
CA THR A 239 -3.84 -9.86 -6.10
C THR A 239 -5.34 -10.08 -5.87
N PHE A 240 -5.66 -10.96 -4.90
CA PHE A 240 -7.04 -11.26 -4.58
C PHE A 240 -7.62 -10.23 -3.61
N GLU A 241 -7.99 -9.08 -4.17
CA GLU A 241 -8.30 -7.81 -3.47
C GLU A 241 -9.81 -7.55 -3.29
N VAL A 242 -10.67 -8.56 -3.48
CA VAL A 242 -12.12 -8.36 -3.61
C VAL A 242 -12.76 -7.82 -2.33
N THR A 243 -13.64 -6.83 -2.48
CA THR A 243 -14.66 -6.50 -1.47
C THR A 243 -16.02 -7.01 -1.97
N PRO A 244 -16.58 -8.06 -1.35
CA PRO A 244 -17.86 -8.62 -1.80
C PRO A 244 -19.03 -7.63 -1.66
N LEU A 245 -20.08 -7.85 -2.46
CA LEU A 245 -21.36 -7.17 -2.28
C LEU A 245 -22.30 -8.03 -1.43
N LYS A 246 -23.14 -7.40 -0.60
CA LYS A 246 -24.26 -8.05 0.10
C LYS A 246 -25.58 -7.46 -0.36
N ILE A 247 -26.41 -8.28 -1.01
CA ILE A 247 -27.77 -7.94 -1.46
C ILE A 247 -28.73 -9.04 -1.00
N GLY A 248 -29.75 -8.67 -0.22
CA GLY A 248 -30.68 -9.63 0.37
C GLY A 248 -29.93 -10.68 1.19
N ASP A 249 -30.19 -11.96 0.91
CA ASP A 249 -29.58 -13.09 1.62
C ASP A 249 -28.26 -13.58 1.00
N ARG A 250 -27.68 -12.82 0.06
CA ARG A 250 -26.56 -13.29 -0.76
C ARG A 250 -25.36 -12.37 -0.69
N LEU A 251 -24.18 -12.99 -0.75
CA LEU A 251 -22.91 -12.35 -1.01
C LEU A 251 -22.48 -12.64 -2.44
N PHE A 252 -21.94 -11.64 -3.13
CA PHE A 252 -21.39 -11.77 -4.48
C PHE A 252 -19.94 -11.33 -4.49
N LEU A 253 -19.08 -12.20 -5.00
CA LEU A 253 -17.65 -11.94 -5.11
C LEU A 253 -17.11 -12.41 -6.46
N CYS A 254 -16.05 -11.77 -6.91
CA CYS A 254 -15.21 -12.25 -8.00
C CYS A 254 -13.96 -12.94 -7.44
N THR A 255 -13.28 -13.73 -8.28
CA THR A 255 -12.00 -14.38 -7.97
C THR A 255 -10.84 -13.81 -8.81
N PRO A 256 -9.57 -14.22 -8.59
CA PRO A 256 -8.44 -13.75 -9.43
C PRO A 256 -8.62 -14.01 -10.93
N HIS A 257 -9.22 -15.15 -11.32
CA HIS A 257 -9.60 -15.43 -12.72
C HIS A 257 -11.00 -14.92 -13.09
N GLN A 258 -11.53 -13.99 -12.29
CA GLN A 258 -12.76 -13.26 -12.57
C GLN A 258 -14.03 -14.14 -12.63
N GLN A 259 -13.99 -15.32 -12.02
CA GLN A 259 -15.20 -16.11 -11.79
C GLN A 259 -16.09 -15.38 -10.79
N VAL A 260 -17.40 -15.39 -11.04
CA VAL A 260 -18.39 -14.78 -10.14
C VAL A 260 -19.04 -15.87 -9.31
N ILE A 261 -19.03 -15.69 -7.99
CA ILE A 261 -19.58 -16.63 -7.03
C ILE A 261 -20.64 -15.93 -6.20
N ALA A 262 -21.81 -16.55 -6.09
CA ALA A 262 -22.81 -16.18 -5.10
C ALA A 262 -22.77 -17.15 -3.93
N LEU A 263 -22.70 -16.61 -2.71
CA LEU A 263 -22.79 -17.36 -1.47
C LEU A 263 -24.06 -16.96 -0.70
N ASP A 264 -24.64 -17.90 0.03
CA ASP A 264 -25.61 -17.59 1.08
C ASP A 264 -24.89 -16.79 2.18
N ALA A 265 -25.38 -15.59 2.47
CA ALA A 265 -24.70 -14.66 3.36
C ALA A 265 -24.62 -15.17 4.81
N THR A 266 -25.51 -16.07 5.23
CA THR A 266 -25.56 -16.53 6.62
C THR A 266 -24.76 -17.81 6.83
N THR A 267 -24.66 -18.65 5.81
CA THR A 267 -24.04 -19.99 5.92
C THR A 267 -22.73 -20.12 5.14
N GLY A 268 -22.44 -19.22 4.22
CA GLY A 268 -21.28 -19.30 3.32
C GLY A 268 -21.40 -20.37 2.23
N GLN A 269 -22.56 -21.03 2.10
CA GLN A 269 -22.77 -22.05 1.06
C GLN A 269 -22.84 -21.43 -0.33
N GLN A 270 -22.17 -22.05 -1.30
CA GLN A 270 -22.24 -21.60 -2.69
C GLN A 270 -23.64 -21.83 -3.26
N VAL A 271 -24.26 -20.77 -3.77
CA VAL A 271 -25.56 -20.81 -4.45
C VAL A 271 -25.35 -21.08 -5.94
N TRP A 272 -24.50 -20.29 -6.58
CA TRP A 272 -24.15 -20.45 -7.99
C TRP A 272 -22.74 -19.94 -8.26
N ARG A 273 -22.19 -20.34 -9.40
CA ARG A 273 -20.90 -19.87 -9.93
C ARG A 273 -21.00 -19.64 -11.43
N TYR A 274 -20.38 -18.57 -11.91
CA TYR A 274 -20.23 -18.25 -13.32
C TYR A 274 -18.74 -18.11 -13.66
N ASP A 275 -18.30 -18.74 -14.74
CA ASP A 275 -16.95 -18.58 -15.30
C ASP A 275 -17.07 -17.73 -16.57
N PRO A 276 -16.42 -16.54 -16.65
CA PRO A 276 -16.49 -15.68 -17.84
C PRO A 276 -15.65 -16.18 -19.00
N ARG A 277 -14.85 -17.25 -18.81
CA ARG A 277 -14.04 -17.91 -19.84
C ARG A 277 -13.08 -16.91 -20.49
N ILE A 278 -12.27 -16.28 -19.63
CA ILE A 278 -11.30 -15.25 -19.99
C ILE A 278 -10.39 -15.75 -21.12
N LYS A 279 -10.19 -14.92 -22.15
CA LYS A 279 -9.25 -15.18 -23.24
C LYS A 279 -7.85 -15.48 -22.68
N SER A 280 -7.17 -16.49 -23.20
CA SER A 280 -5.79 -16.82 -22.83
C SER A 280 -4.78 -15.92 -23.56
N GLY A 281 -3.53 -15.87 -23.07
CA GLY A 281 -2.47 -15.12 -23.73
C GLY A 281 -2.65 -13.61 -23.64
N LEU A 282 -3.06 -13.13 -22.47
CA LEU A 282 -3.20 -11.71 -22.16
C LEU A 282 -1.91 -11.14 -21.57
N ALA A 283 -1.51 -9.94 -21.98
CA ALA A 283 -0.39 -9.18 -21.46
C ALA A 283 -0.70 -8.56 -20.08
N LEU A 284 -1.16 -9.39 -19.13
CA LEU A 284 -1.54 -8.93 -17.80
C LEU A 284 -0.34 -8.78 -16.91
N GLN A 285 -0.23 -7.64 -16.24
CA GLN A 285 0.74 -7.48 -15.16
C GLN A 285 0.30 -8.25 -13.91
N HIS A 286 -1.00 -8.25 -13.61
CA HIS A 286 -1.59 -8.77 -12.37
C HIS A 286 -2.84 -9.61 -12.66
N LEU A 287 -3.06 -10.70 -11.92
CA LEU A 287 -4.39 -11.31 -11.76
C LEU A 287 -5.12 -10.62 -10.61
N THR A 288 -5.86 -9.56 -10.93
CA THR A 288 -6.56 -8.72 -9.96
C THR A 288 -8.08 -8.88 -10.08
N CYS A 289 -8.75 -8.96 -8.94
CA CYS A 289 -10.16 -8.53 -8.86
C CYS A 289 -10.46 -7.79 -7.55
N ARG A 290 -11.02 -6.58 -7.65
CA ARG A 290 -11.42 -5.76 -6.48
C ARG A 290 -12.91 -5.79 -6.17
N GLY A 291 -13.77 -6.17 -7.10
CA GLY A 291 -15.21 -6.17 -6.85
C GLY A 291 -16.08 -6.29 -8.09
N LEU A 292 -17.37 -6.43 -7.81
CA LEU A 292 -18.48 -6.35 -8.77
C LEU A 292 -19.21 -5.02 -8.57
N ALA A 293 -20.05 -4.66 -9.52
CA ALA A 293 -21.04 -3.60 -9.33
C ALA A 293 -22.46 -4.13 -9.48
N TYR A 294 -23.44 -3.44 -8.88
CA TYR A 294 -24.83 -3.89 -8.81
C TYR A 294 -25.80 -2.81 -9.28
N HIS A 295 -26.83 -3.22 -10.01
CA HIS A 295 -28.00 -2.42 -10.33
C HIS A 295 -29.26 -3.17 -9.89
N PRO A 296 -30.16 -2.55 -9.10
CA PRO A 296 -31.35 -3.23 -8.58
C PRO A 296 -32.46 -3.47 -9.61
N GLY A 297 -32.31 -2.96 -10.83
CA GLY A 297 -33.37 -2.95 -11.84
C GLY A 297 -34.06 -1.61 -11.96
N PRO A 298 -34.75 -1.35 -13.09
CA PRO A 298 -35.57 -0.15 -13.22
C PRO A 298 -36.85 -0.28 -12.36
N THR A 299 -37.25 0.81 -11.68
CA THR A 299 -38.50 0.88 -10.91
C THR A 299 -39.76 0.82 -11.78
N GLU A 300 -39.64 1.21 -13.05
CA GLU A 300 -40.65 0.96 -14.08
C GLU A 300 -40.01 0.17 -15.21
N ALA A 301 -40.59 -0.98 -15.55
CA ALA A 301 -40.10 -1.84 -16.62
C ALA A 301 -40.11 -1.08 -17.96
N ALA A 302 -38.98 -0.51 -18.35
CA ALA A 302 -38.80 0.06 -19.67
C ALA A 302 -38.95 -1.08 -20.69
N ASN A 303 -40.08 -1.10 -21.40
CA ASN A 303 -40.35 -1.98 -22.52
C ASN A 303 -39.56 -1.50 -23.74
N ALA A 304 -38.24 -1.64 -23.72
CA ALA A 304 -37.44 -1.57 -24.93
C ALA A 304 -37.28 -2.99 -25.51
N PRO A 305 -37.78 -3.27 -26.73
CA PRO A 305 -37.48 -4.53 -27.40
C PRO A 305 -35.96 -4.62 -27.65
N ALA A 306 -35.39 -5.80 -27.42
CA ALA A 306 -34.01 -6.07 -27.79
C ALA A 306 -33.88 -5.96 -29.31
N ALA A 307 -33.23 -4.90 -29.80
CA ALA A 307 -32.80 -4.85 -31.19
C ALA A 307 -31.64 -5.84 -31.34
N ALA A 308 -31.97 -7.09 -31.68
CA ALA A 308 -31.02 -8.09 -32.11
C ALA A 308 -30.47 -7.69 -33.47
N SER A 309 -29.44 -6.85 -33.49
CA SER A 309 -28.54 -6.74 -34.63
C SER A 309 -27.39 -7.71 -34.42
N ALA A 310 -26.92 -8.35 -35.48
CA ALA A 310 -25.81 -9.28 -35.42
C ALA A 310 -24.61 -8.60 -34.75
N PRO A 311 -23.97 -9.21 -33.74
CA PRO A 311 -22.79 -8.64 -33.12
C PRO A 311 -21.71 -8.44 -34.19
N ALA A 312 -20.98 -7.32 -34.11
CA ALA A 312 -19.79 -7.14 -34.93
C ALA A 312 -18.83 -8.33 -34.66
N PRO A 313 -18.07 -8.81 -35.65
CA PRO A 313 -17.05 -9.83 -35.40
C PRO A 313 -16.10 -9.34 -34.31
N THR A 314 -16.03 -10.04 -33.19
CA THR A 314 -15.06 -9.77 -32.13
C THR A 314 -14.21 -11.03 -31.92
N GLU A 315 -12.94 -10.85 -31.61
CA GLU A 315 -12.06 -11.95 -31.18
C GLU A 315 -12.26 -12.31 -29.69
N LEU A 316 -13.28 -11.75 -29.05
CA LEU A 316 -13.61 -11.95 -27.64
C LEU A 316 -14.62 -13.09 -27.50
N PRO A 317 -14.54 -13.90 -26.43
CA PRO A 317 -15.59 -14.84 -26.08
C PRO A 317 -16.94 -14.10 -25.93
N VAL A 318 -18.03 -14.69 -26.43
CA VAL A 318 -19.37 -14.12 -26.33
C VAL A 318 -20.04 -14.70 -25.08
N ALA A 319 -20.32 -13.87 -24.08
CA ALA A 319 -20.86 -14.33 -22.79
C ALA A 319 -22.15 -15.15 -22.93
N THR A 320 -23.07 -14.77 -23.82
CA THR A 320 -24.30 -15.55 -24.06
C THR A 320 -24.08 -16.91 -24.75
N ALA A 321 -22.88 -17.21 -25.23
CA ALA A 321 -22.49 -18.52 -25.75
C ALA A 321 -21.79 -19.40 -24.68
N GLU A 322 -21.39 -18.84 -23.54
CA GLU A 322 -20.52 -19.48 -22.54
C GLU A 322 -21.27 -19.94 -21.27
N GLY A 323 -22.61 -19.88 -21.24
CA GLY A 323 -23.37 -20.32 -20.06
C GLY A 323 -24.89 -20.12 -20.14
N PRO A 324 -25.61 -20.28 -19.02
CA PRO A 324 -27.04 -20.01 -18.92
C PRO A 324 -27.35 -18.55 -19.26
N VAL A 325 -28.46 -18.32 -19.96
CA VAL A 325 -28.86 -16.99 -20.44
C VAL A 325 -30.29 -16.71 -20.02
N THR A 326 -30.58 -15.46 -19.67
CA THR A 326 -31.94 -14.94 -19.50
C THR A 326 -32.19 -13.77 -20.45
N ASP A 327 -33.41 -13.68 -21.00
CA ASP A 327 -33.78 -12.63 -21.94
C ASP A 327 -33.93 -11.26 -21.27
N ARG A 328 -34.34 -11.24 -19.99
CA ARG A 328 -34.49 -10.02 -19.20
C ARG A 328 -33.98 -10.25 -17.79
N CYS A 329 -33.10 -9.37 -17.34
CA CYS A 329 -32.62 -9.32 -15.97
C CYS A 329 -33.41 -8.27 -15.18
N GLY A 330 -34.06 -8.72 -14.09
CA GLY A 330 -34.75 -7.83 -13.17
C GLY A 330 -33.77 -6.92 -12.43
N ALA A 331 -32.64 -7.47 -12.00
CA ALA A 331 -31.50 -6.76 -11.43
C ALA A 331 -30.22 -7.25 -12.13
N ARG A 332 -29.11 -6.53 -12.03
CA ARG A 332 -27.85 -6.89 -12.71
C ARG A 332 -26.65 -6.81 -11.78
N LEU A 333 -25.73 -7.76 -11.94
CA LEU A 333 -24.35 -7.66 -11.53
C LEU A 333 -23.51 -7.35 -12.77
N PHE A 334 -22.55 -6.44 -12.63
CA PHE A 334 -21.59 -6.10 -13.68
C PHE A 334 -20.21 -6.61 -13.27
N MET A 335 -19.62 -7.46 -14.11
CA MET A 335 -18.29 -8.03 -13.90
C MET A 335 -17.33 -7.51 -14.97
N PRO A 336 -16.38 -6.62 -14.61
CA PRO A 336 -15.26 -6.30 -15.49
C PRO A 336 -14.28 -7.47 -15.59
N THR A 337 -13.72 -7.70 -16.77
CA THR A 337 -12.81 -8.82 -17.04
C THR A 337 -11.45 -8.37 -17.59
N ALA A 338 -10.43 -9.20 -17.41
CA ALA A 338 -9.04 -8.95 -17.83
C ALA A 338 -8.88 -8.91 -19.35
N ASP A 339 -9.79 -9.55 -20.09
CA ASP A 339 -9.88 -9.45 -21.55
C ASP A 339 -10.73 -8.27 -22.02
N GLY A 340 -10.93 -7.25 -21.18
CA GLY A 340 -11.53 -5.98 -21.59
C GLY A 340 -13.04 -6.04 -21.84
N ARG A 341 -13.78 -6.89 -21.11
CA ARG A 341 -15.25 -6.92 -21.18
C ARG A 341 -15.86 -6.37 -19.89
N ILE A 342 -17.12 -5.92 -19.97
CA ILE A 342 -18.02 -5.93 -18.83
C ILE A 342 -19.18 -6.87 -19.15
N ILE A 343 -19.40 -7.87 -18.31
CA ILE A 343 -20.46 -8.87 -18.45
C ILE A 343 -21.60 -8.54 -17.48
N ALA A 344 -22.84 -8.58 -17.96
CA ALA A 344 -24.03 -8.41 -17.13
C ALA A 344 -24.64 -9.77 -16.75
N LEU A 345 -24.80 -10.02 -15.45
CA LEU A 345 -25.34 -11.26 -14.90
C LEU A 345 -26.59 -11.00 -14.04
N ASP A 346 -27.53 -11.94 -14.05
CA ASP A 346 -28.66 -11.95 -13.15
C ASP A 346 -28.22 -12.38 -11.74
N PRO A 347 -28.42 -11.57 -10.68
CA PRO A 347 -27.99 -11.93 -9.32
C PRO A 347 -28.66 -13.19 -8.74
N SER A 348 -29.87 -13.52 -9.24
CA SER A 348 -30.66 -14.63 -8.72
C SER A 348 -30.19 -15.98 -9.25
N THR A 349 -29.68 -16.03 -10.48
CA THR A 349 -29.30 -17.28 -11.16
C THR A 349 -27.84 -17.36 -11.61
N GLY A 350 -27.16 -16.23 -11.73
CA GLY A 350 -25.85 -16.13 -12.38
C GLY A 350 -25.93 -16.21 -13.91
N SER A 351 -27.14 -16.20 -14.50
CA SER A 351 -27.33 -16.25 -15.96
C SER A 351 -26.94 -14.93 -16.61
N VAL A 352 -26.40 -15.00 -17.83
CA VAL A 352 -26.03 -13.83 -18.62
C VAL A 352 -27.27 -13.09 -19.11
N CYS A 353 -27.28 -11.76 -18.98
CA CYS A 353 -28.38 -10.89 -19.40
C CYS A 353 -28.34 -10.62 -20.91
N ARG A 354 -29.14 -11.34 -21.71
CA ARG A 354 -29.14 -11.20 -23.18
C ARG A 354 -29.51 -9.79 -23.66
N ASN A 355 -30.35 -9.08 -22.92
CA ASN A 355 -30.75 -7.72 -23.27
C ASN A 355 -29.64 -6.66 -23.11
N PHE A 356 -28.45 -7.04 -22.63
CA PHE A 356 -27.29 -6.18 -22.53
C PHE A 356 -26.29 -6.47 -23.67
N GLY A 357 -25.60 -5.44 -24.18
CA GLY A 357 -24.54 -5.62 -25.17
C GLY A 357 -25.03 -6.13 -26.51
N ARG A 358 -26.20 -5.66 -26.99
CA ARG A 358 -26.81 -6.08 -28.27
C ARG A 358 -26.99 -7.60 -28.42
N GLY A 359 -27.40 -8.29 -27.37
CA GLY A 359 -27.61 -9.76 -27.41
C GLY A 359 -26.43 -10.59 -26.92
N THR A 360 -25.25 -9.99 -26.76
CA THR A 360 -24.03 -10.70 -26.34
C THR A 360 -23.90 -10.85 -24.83
N GLY A 361 -24.66 -10.07 -24.05
CA GLY A 361 -24.57 -10.02 -22.59
C GLY A 361 -23.33 -9.29 -22.06
N GLN A 362 -22.57 -8.64 -22.94
CA GLN A 362 -21.32 -7.97 -22.59
C GLN A 362 -21.06 -6.72 -23.44
N ILE A 363 -20.22 -5.82 -22.93
CA ILE A 363 -19.64 -4.72 -23.72
C ILE A 363 -18.13 -4.93 -23.92
N ASP A 364 -17.61 -4.48 -25.06
CA ASP A 364 -16.19 -4.54 -25.42
C ASP A 364 -15.52 -3.19 -25.13
N LEU A 365 -14.56 -3.19 -24.20
CA LEU A 365 -13.83 -2.01 -23.78
C LEU A 365 -12.64 -1.67 -24.68
N TRP A 366 -12.27 -2.51 -25.64
CA TRP A 366 -11.21 -2.20 -26.61
C TRP A 366 -11.73 -1.43 -27.81
N ARG A 367 -13.04 -1.32 -27.98
CA ARG A 367 -13.64 -0.52 -29.06
C ARG A 367 -13.19 0.94 -28.99
N GLY A 368 -12.64 1.44 -30.10
CA GLY A 368 -12.15 2.82 -30.25
C GLY A 368 -10.79 3.07 -29.60
N MET A 369 -10.16 2.07 -28.97
CA MET A 369 -8.85 2.23 -28.36
C MET A 369 -7.74 2.22 -29.41
N PRO A 370 -6.74 3.12 -29.32
CA PRO A 370 -5.50 2.99 -30.08
C PRO A 370 -4.62 1.88 -29.49
N HIS A 371 -3.72 1.31 -30.29
CA HIS A 371 -2.64 0.41 -29.83
C HIS A 371 -3.08 -0.74 -28.90
N VAL A 372 -4.26 -1.32 -29.14
CA VAL A 372 -4.79 -2.41 -28.32
C VAL A 372 -3.81 -3.58 -28.29
N ARG A 373 -3.32 -3.87 -27.08
CA ARG A 373 -2.68 -5.13 -26.72
C ARG A 373 -3.64 -5.88 -25.81
N HIS A 374 -3.95 -7.14 -26.12
CA HIS A 374 -4.83 -7.94 -25.26
C HIS A 374 -4.24 -8.01 -23.83
N GLY A 375 -5.00 -7.61 -22.82
CA GLY A 375 -4.53 -7.50 -21.43
C GLY A 375 -3.77 -6.21 -21.09
N GLY A 376 -3.44 -5.37 -22.09
CA GLY A 376 -2.78 -4.08 -21.90
C GLY A 376 -3.71 -2.94 -21.49
N TYR A 377 -5.03 -3.15 -21.63
CA TYR A 377 -6.07 -2.32 -21.03
C TYR A 377 -7.23 -3.19 -20.54
N TYR A 378 -7.59 -3.04 -19.26
CA TYR A 378 -8.77 -3.67 -18.65
C TYR A 378 -9.14 -2.95 -17.34
N SER A 379 -10.31 -3.24 -16.76
CA SER A 379 -10.69 -2.66 -15.47
C SER A 379 -10.38 -3.63 -14.33
N THR A 380 -9.47 -3.23 -13.43
CA THR A 380 -9.12 -3.99 -12.21
C THR A 380 -10.11 -3.73 -11.07
N SER A 381 -10.88 -2.64 -11.17
CA SER A 381 -11.78 -2.10 -10.17
C SER A 381 -13.24 -2.19 -10.64
N PRO A 382 -14.22 -2.30 -9.72
CA PRO A 382 -15.63 -2.30 -10.11
C PRO A 382 -16.03 -0.96 -10.74
N PRO A 383 -16.87 -0.97 -11.80
CA PRO A 383 -17.40 0.27 -12.38
C PRO A 383 -18.36 0.96 -11.40
N VAL A 384 -18.57 2.26 -11.60
CA VAL A 384 -19.66 2.99 -10.94
C VAL A 384 -20.95 2.68 -11.67
N VAL A 385 -21.97 2.27 -10.94
CA VAL A 385 -23.30 1.97 -11.49
C VAL A 385 -24.29 2.94 -10.88
N THR A 386 -24.95 3.69 -11.75
CA THR A 386 -26.02 4.61 -11.39
C THR A 386 -27.37 4.02 -11.75
N GLN A 387 -28.45 4.75 -11.48
CA GLN A 387 -29.79 4.36 -11.94
C GLN A 387 -29.89 4.17 -13.46
N ARG A 388 -29.05 4.85 -14.26
CA ARG A 388 -29.17 4.91 -15.73
C ARG A 388 -27.95 4.43 -16.49
N ILE A 389 -26.75 4.57 -15.93
CA ILE A 389 -25.49 4.32 -16.63
C ILE A 389 -24.47 3.56 -15.78
N VAL A 390 -23.64 2.78 -16.46
CA VAL A 390 -22.42 2.13 -15.95
C VAL A 390 -21.22 2.94 -16.44
N ILE A 391 -20.42 3.46 -15.51
CA ILE A 391 -19.24 4.30 -15.80
C ILE A 391 -17.98 3.52 -15.46
N VAL A 392 -17.07 3.42 -16.42
CA VAL A 392 -15.87 2.59 -16.32
C VAL A 392 -14.62 3.34 -16.78
N GLY A 393 -13.58 3.22 -15.98
CA GLY A 393 -12.18 3.46 -16.35
C GLY A 393 -11.41 2.14 -16.37
N GLY A 394 -10.15 2.18 -16.76
CA GLY A 394 -9.29 1.01 -16.80
C GLY A 394 -7.85 1.34 -16.44
N THR A 395 -7.09 0.29 -16.15
CA THR A 395 -5.64 0.34 -16.11
C THR A 395 -5.09 0.35 -17.53
N VAL A 396 -4.00 1.07 -17.72
CA VAL A 396 -3.08 0.94 -18.86
C VAL A 396 -1.79 0.33 -18.31
N LEU A 397 -0.99 -0.34 -19.14
CA LEU A 397 0.33 -0.81 -18.70
C LEU A 397 1.29 0.37 -18.52
N ASP A 398 1.75 0.56 -17.29
CA ASP A 398 2.69 1.62 -16.97
C ASP A 398 4.10 1.28 -17.48
N ASN A 399 4.84 2.33 -17.86
CA ASN A 399 6.26 2.26 -18.19
C ASN A 399 6.67 1.24 -19.27
N VAL A 400 5.76 0.89 -20.18
CA VAL A 400 6.07 0.05 -21.36
C VAL A 400 6.56 0.92 -22.51
N SER A 401 5.74 1.85 -22.97
CA SER A 401 6.05 2.72 -24.11
C SER A 401 5.32 4.06 -24.05
N THR A 402 5.67 4.98 -24.95
CA THR A 402 4.91 6.22 -25.17
C THR A 402 3.68 6.02 -26.06
N THR A 403 3.45 4.80 -26.54
CA THR A 403 2.34 4.41 -27.44
C THR A 403 1.49 3.32 -26.80
N GLU A 404 0.61 3.70 -25.89
CA GLU A 404 -0.30 2.82 -25.17
C GLU A 404 -1.77 3.15 -25.45
N PRO A 405 -2.72 2.26 -25.09
CA PRO A 405 -4.14 2.58 -25.10
C PRO A 405 -4.49 3.86 -24.33
N SER A 406 -5.66 4.40 -24.64
CA SER A 406 -6.20 5.59 -23.97
C SER A 406 -6.66 5.28 -22.55
N GLY A 407 -6.51 6.25 -21.65
CA GLY A 407 -7.09 6.23 -20.30
C GLY A 407 -8.57 6.65 -20.24
N VAL A 408 -9.25 6.76 -21.38
CA VAL A 408 -10.64 7.23 -21.52
C VAL A 408 -11.61 6.62 -20.50
N ILE A 409 -12.47 7.49 -19.96
CA ILE A 409 -13.61 7.13 -19.11
C ILE A 409 -14.86 7.04 -19.97
N ARG A 410 -15.66 5.98 -19.80
CA ARG A 410 -16.86 5.77 -20.65
C ARG A 410 -18.07 5.44 -19.82
N ALA A 411 -19.23 5.93 -20.27
CA ALA A 411 -20.53 5.59 -19.70
C ALA A 411 -21.40 4.85 -20.68
N PHE A 412 -21.99 3.76 -20.23
CA PHE A 412 -22.88 2.91 -21.01
C PHE A 412 -24.26 2.88 -20.37
N ASP A 413 -25.32 2.80 -21.16
CA ASP A 413 -26.67 2.60 -20.67
C ASP A 413 -26.73 1.30 -19.85
N VAL A 414 -27.29 1.38 -18.65
CA VAL A 414 -27.27 0.27 -17.69
C VAL A 414 -28.17 -0.90 -18.10
N GLN A 415 -29.13 -0.67 -18.99
CA GLN A 415 -30.06 -1.68 -19.49
C GLN A 415 -29.53 -2.36 -20.76
N THR A 416 -29.08 -1.55 -21.73
CA THR A 416 -28.73 -2.00 -23.09
C THR A 416 -27.24 -2.17 -23.31
N GLY A 417 -26.38 -1.49 -22.55
CA GLY A 417 -24.93 -1.45 -22.76
C GLY A 417 -24.51 -0.55 -23.93
N GLU A 418 -25.38 0.31 -24.43
CA GLU A 418 -25.01 1.28 -25.47
C GLU A 418 -24.18 2.42 -24.89
N LEU A 419 -23.14 2.85 -25.62
CA LEU A 419 -22.29 3.97 -25.19
C LEU A 419 -23.09 5.27 -25.21
N VAL A 420 -23.16 5.94 -24.06
CA VAL A 420 -23.89 7.21 -23.87
C VAL A 420 -22.93 8.40 -24.07
N TRP A 421 -21.77 8.36 -23.41
CA TRP A 421 -20.72 9.38 -23.55
C TRP A 421 -19.33 8.77 -23.26
N ASN A 422 -18.29 9.45 -23.73
CA ASN A 422 -16.90 9.18 -23.39
C ASN A 422 -16.19 10.45 -22.94
N TRP A 423 -15.23 10.36 -22.03
CA TRP A 423 -14.39 11.48 -21.64
C TRP A 423 -12.93 11.03 -21.73
N ASP A 424 -12.20 11.60 -22.69
CA ASP A 424 -10.79 11.33 -22.91
C ASP A 424 -9.97 12.54 -22.44
N PRO A 425 -9.05 12.39 -21.47
CA PRO A 425 -8.23 13.50 -20.98
C PRO A 425 -7.46 14.25 -22.07
N GLY A 426 -7.16 13.59 -23.20
CA GLY A 426 -6.50 14.22 -24.35
C GLY A 426 -7.44 15.07 -25.22
N ARG A 427 -8.76 14.88 -25.12
CA ARG A 427 -9.81 15.64 -25.82
C ARG A 427 -11.07 15.78 -24.94
N PRO A 428 -10.97 16.48 -23.79
CA PRO A 428 -11.99 16.45 -22.74
C PRO A 428 -13.34 17.06 -23.16
N GLU A 429 -13.35 17.93 -24.17
CA GLU A 429 -14.58 18.55 -24.69
C GLU A 429 -15.39 17.66 -25.65
N GLN A 430 -14.77 16.60 -26.20
CA GLN A 430 -15.42 15.68 -27.14
C GLN A 430 -16.08 14.53 -26.38
N THR A 431 -17.26 14.81 -25.83
CA THR A 431 -17.94 13.87 -24.93
C THR A 431 -18.88 12.88 -25.61
N GLU A 432 -19.24 13.14 -26.86
CA GLU A 432 -20.11 12.27 -27.65
C GLU A 432 -19.38 10.99 -28.09
N PRO A 433 -20.11 9.87 -28.28
CA PRO A 433 -19.55 8.65 -28.85
C PRO A 433 -18.79 8.91 -30.15
N LEU A 434 -17.55 8.42 -30.22
CA LEU A 434 -16.73 8.59 -31.42
C LEU A 434 -17.39 7.96 -32.67
N PRO A 435 -17.31 8.62 -33.84
CA PRO A 435 -17.70 8.02 -35.10
C PRO A 435 -16.89 6.76 -35.43
N GLU A 436 -17.47 5.87 -36.24
CA GLU A 436 -16.80 4.65 -36.66
C GLU A 436 -15.45 4.92 -37.35
N GLY A 437 -14.43 4.12 -37.02
CA GLY A 437 -13.06 4.27 -37.52
C GLY A 437 -12.20 5.31 -36.80
N GLN A 438 -12.76 6.13 -35.91
CA GLN A 438 -11.97 7.02 -35.06
C GLN A 438 -11.49 6.32 -33.79
N THR A 439 -10.36 6.79 -33.25
CA THR A 439 -9.79 6.29 -32.01
C THR A 439 -9.61 7.40 -30.99
N TYR A 440 -9.62 7.02 -29.71
CA TYR A 440 -9.21 7.86 -28.60
C TYR A 440 -7.74 8.27 -28.71
N VAL A 441 -7.34 9.27 -27.91
CA VAL A 441 -5.96 9.72 -27.80
C VAL A 441 -5.15 8.68 -27.03
N GLN A 442 -4.01 8.28 -27.61
CA GLN A 442 -3.09 7.31 -27.01
C GLN A 442 -2.49 7.84 -25.70
N SER A 443 -2.15 6.92 -24.80
CA SER A 443 -1.36 7.19 -23.59
C SER A 443 -1.92 8.30 -22.70
N THR A 444 -3.23 8.57 -22.74
CA THR A 444 -3.83 9.54 -21.82
C THR A 444 -3.92 8.97 -20.40
N PRO A 445 -3.88 9.82 -19.35
CA PRO A 445 -3.94 9.37 -17.97
C PRO A 445 -5.14 8.45 -17.73
N ASN A 446 -4.89 7.32 -17.08
CA ASN A 446 -5.90 6.30 -16.86
C ASN A 446 -6.64 6.50 -15.53
N SER A 447 -7.67 5.70 -15.28
CA SER A 447 -8.30 5.58 -13.95
C SER A 447 -8.48 4.11 -13.63
N TRP A 448 -7.49 3.56 -12.93
CA TRP A 448 -7.46 2.16 -12.51
C TRP A 448 -8.14 1.91 -11.15
N SER A 449 -8.38 2.97 -10.37
CA SER A 449 -9.00 2.90 -9.05
C SER A 449 -10.53 2.95 -9.09
N ILE A 450 -11.17 2.94 -7.92
CA ILE A 450 -12.62 3.01 -7.77
C ILE A 450 -13.07 4.48 -7.76
N SER A 451 -14.12 4.83 -8.51
CA SER A 451 -14.72 6.17 -8.51
C SER A 451 -15.85 6.30 -7.46
N ALA A 452 -16.21 7.54 -7.11
CA ALA A 452 -17.36 7.85 -6.25
C ALA A 452 -18.45 8.57 -7.05
N VAL A 453 -19.70 8.55 -6.59
CA VAL A 453 -20.84 9.15 -7.29
C VAL A 453 -21.79 9.83 -6.31
N ASP A 454 -22.25 11.03 -6.69
CA ASP A 454 -23.37 11.74 -6.06
C ASP A 454 -24.43 12.00 -7.13
N GLU A 455 -25.41 11.10 -7.25
CA GLU A 455 -26.48 11.24 -8.24
C GLU A 455 -27.40 12.43 -7.98
N ALA A 456 -27.50 12.91 -6.72
CA ALA A 456 -28.28 14.09 -6.40
C ALA A 456 -27.64 15.36 -6.97
N LEU A 457 -26.31 15.42 -7.01
CA LEU A 457 -25.56 16.46 -7.73
C LEU A 457 -25.41 16.18 -9.22
N GLY A 458 -25.72 14.96 -9.68
CA GLY A 458 -25.51 14.55 -11.05
C GLY A 458 -24.03 14.41 -11.41
N LEU A 459 -23.17 14.04 -10.44
CA LEU A 459 -21.71 13.99 -10.62
C LEU A 459 -21.10 12.62 -10.30
N VAL A 460 -20.09 12.24 -11.08
CA VAL A 460 -19.12 11.17 -10.76
C VAL A 460 -17.75 11.80 -10.50
N TYR A 461 -17.03 11.27 -9.52
CA TYR A 461 -15.70 11.72 -9.11
C TYR A 461 -14.68 10.65 -9.44
N VAL A 462 -13.81 10.94 -10.40
CA VAL A 462 -12.86 10.00 -11.00
C VAL A 462 -11.45 10.34 -10.52
N PRO A 463 -10.79 9.43 -9.76
CA PRO A 463 -9.38 9.57 -9.43
C PRO A 463 -8.53 9.15 -10.64
N MET A 464 -7.63 10.02 -11.09
CA MET A 464 -6.80 9.83 -12.27
C MET A 464 -5.36 9.47 -11.90
N GLY A 465 -4.76 8.60 -12.71
CA GLY A 465 -3.35 8.32 -12.71
C GLY A 465 -2.55 9.31 -13.55
N ASN A 466 -1.36 8.93 -14.01
CA ASN A 466 -0.53 9.73 -14.90
C ASN A 466 -0.49 9.18 -16.34
N GLN A 467 0.03 9.99 -17.27
CA GLN A 467 0.40 9.49 -18.61
C GLN A 467 1.64 8.58 -18.50
N PRO A 468 1.64 7.38 -19.12
CA PRO A 468 2.85 6.58 -19.27
C PRO A 468 3.78 7.16 -20.36
N PRO A 469 5.11 7.08 -20.19
CA PRO A 469 5.84 6.65 -18.99
C PRO A 469 5.75 7.63 -17.80
N ASP A 470 5.82 7.10 -16.60
CA ASP A 470 5.49 7.85 -15.38
C ASP A 470 6.63 8.78 -14.95
N GLN A 471 7.88 8.30 -15.03
CA GLN A 471 9.06 9.03 -14.56
C GLN A 471 9.66 9.98 -15.61
N TRP A 472 8.96 10.21 -16.72
CA TRP A 472 9.36 11.15 -17.77
C TRP A 472 8.13 11.79 -18.43
N GLY A 473 7.91 13.08 -18.18
CA GLY A 473 6.69 13.81 -18.54
C GLY A 473 6.84 14.79 -19.69
N ALA A 474 8.00 14.86 -20.35
CA ALA A 474 8.32 15.94 -21.29
C ALA A 474 7.35 16.09 -22.47
N SER A 475 6.73 15.00 -22.91
CA SER A 475 5.81 14.98 -24.06
C SER A 475 4.34 15.20 -23.68
N ARG A 476 4.02 15.48 -22.42
CA ARG A 476 2.64 15.72 -21.99
C ARG A 476 2.10 17.00 -22.63
N THR A 477 0.94 16.90 -23.28
CA THR A 477 0.22 18.09 -23.76
C THR A 477 -0.36 18.86 -22.56
N PRO A 478 -0.73 20.14 -22.72
CA PRO A 478 -1.37 20.91 -21.65
C PRO A 478 -2.62 20.23 -21.07
N GLU A 479 -3.42 19.57 -21.92
CA GLU A 479 -4.62 18.85 -21.51
C GLU A 479 -4.26 17.61 -20.69
N VAL A 480 -3.34 16.78 -21.16
CA VAL A 480 -2.88 15.59 -20.42
C VAL A 480 -2.21 15.97 -19.10
N GLU A 481 -1.40 17.03 -19.11
CA GLU A 481 -0.77 17.58 -17.91
C GLU A 481 -1.83 18.00 -16.88
N ARG A 482 -2.94 18.61 -17.30
CA ARG A 482 -4.01 19.08 -16.40
C ARG A 482 -4.72 17.94 -15.68
N TYR A 483 -4.86 16.77 -16.31
CA TYR A 483 -5.60 15.63 -15.74
C TYR A 483 -4.70 14.54 -15.15
N SER A 484 -3.38 14.64 -15.30
CA SER A 484 -2.45 13.71 -14.65
C SER A 484 -2.46 13.94 -13.13
N SER A 485 -2.53 12.85 -12.37
CA SER A 485 -2.50 12.82 -10.90
C SER A 485 -3.53 13.77 -10.28
N ALA A 486 -4.78 13.66 -10.74
CA ALA A 486 -5.87 14.59 -10.41
C ALA A 486 -7.17 13.87 -9.99
N VAL A 487 -8.07 14.60 -9.34
CA VAL A 487 -9.47 14.20 -9.18
C VAL A 487 -10.31 15.02 -10.15
N VAL A 488 -11.12 14.36 -10.96
CA VAL A 488 -12.00 15.00 -11.95
C VAL A 488 -13.45 14.73 -11.60
N ALA A 489 -14.28 15.77 -11.59
CA ALA A 489 -15.73 15.61 -11.51
C ALA A 489 -16.35 15.73 -12.90
N LEU A 490 -17.08 14.70 -13.31
CA LEU A 490 -17.80 14.64 -14.59
C LEU A 490 -19.31 14.63 -14.35
N GLU A 491 -20.06 15.31 -15.22
CA GLU A 491 -21.52 15.24 -15.25
C GLU A 491 -21.99 13.84 -15.67
N LEU A 492 -22.92 13.26 -14.91
CA LEU A 492 -23.47 11.93 -15.23
C LEU A 492 -24.23 11.92 -16.56
N ALA A 493 -24.90 13.02 -16.91
CA ALA A 493 -25.74 13.09 -18.10
C ALA A 493 -24.91 13.17 -19.40
N THR A 494 -23.75 13.82 -19.36
CA THR A 494 -23.04 14.26 -20.56
C THR A 494 -21.58 13.84 -20.59
N GLY A 495 -20.97 13.48 -19.46
CA GLY A 495 -19.53 13.25 -19.34
C GLY A 495 -18.70 14.53 -19.36
N ARG A 496 -19.33 15.72 -19.40
CA ARG A 496 -18.59 16.99 -19.39
C ARG A 496 -17.91 17.22 -18.04
N GLU A 497 -16.71 17.79 -18.09
CA GLU A 497 -16.01 18.22 -16.89
C GLU A 497 -16.79 19.33 -16.16
N ARG A 498 -16.98 19.13 -14.86
CA ARG A 498 -17.44 20.17 -13.94
C ARG A 498 -16.28 20.89 -13.27
N TRP A 499 -15.29 20.13 -12.81
CA TRP A 499 -14.06 20.66 -12.24
C TRP A 499 -12.98 19.58 -12.21
N VAL A 500 -11.73 20.03 -12.10
CA VAL A 500 -10.55 19.20 -11.83
C VAL A 500 -9.75 19.79 -10.69
N PHE A 501 -9.22 18.93 -9.82
CA PHE A 501 -8.24 19.28 -8.80
C PHE A 501 -6.98 18.43 -8.99
N GLN A 502 -5.88 19.05 -9.42
CA GLN A 502 -4.60 18.37 -9.60
C GLN A 502 -3.89 18.22 -8.26
N THR A 503 -3.51 16.99 -7.91
CA THR A 503 -2.88 16.68 -6.62
C THR A 503 -1.35 16.66 -6.68
N VAL A 504 -0.79 16.50 -7.88
CA VAL A 504 0.65 16.62 -8.17
C VAL A 504 0.81 17.31 -9.52
N HIS A 505 1.48 18.46 -9.53
CA HIS A 505 1.87 19.15 -10.75
C HIS A 505 3.06 18.43 -11.40
N HIS A 506 2.94 18.07 -12.68
CA HIS A 506 4.02 17.43 -13.44
C HIS A 506 4.67 16.26 -12.71
N ASP A 507 3.86 15.21 -12.48
CA ASP A 507 4.26 14.02 -11.75
C ASP A 507 5.38 13.24 -12.46
N LEU A 508 6.48 12.98 -11.75
CA LEU A 508 7.62 12.18 -12.19
C LEU A 508 7.92 11.02 -11.23
N TRP A 509 6.98 10.68 -10.33
CA TRP A 509 7.20 9.80 -9.19
C TRP A 509 6.20 8.64 -9.10
N ASP A 510 5.25 8.55 -10.05
CA ASP A 510 4.14 7.60 -9.99
C ASP A 510 3.29 7.84 -8.73
N TYR A 511 2.88 9.10 -8.54
CA TYR A 511 1.94 9.53 -7.51
C TYR A 511 0.53 9.70 -8.07
N ASP A 512 0.01 8.66 -8.73
CA ASP A 512 -1.42 8.55 -9.05
C ASP A 512 -2.31 8.94 -7.87
N VAL A 513 -3.52 9.39 -8.16
CA VAL A 513 -4.59 9.40 -7.16
C VAL A 513 -5.13 7.97 -7.05
N PRO A 514 -4.80 7.21 -6.00
CA PRO A 514 -4.89 5.76 -6.09
C PRO A 514 -6.21 5.23 -5.57
N SER A 515 -7.08 6.04 -4.95
CA SER A 515 -8.15 5.56 -4.06
C SER A 515 -9.51 6.20 -4.31
N GLN A 516 -10.58 5.48 -3.95
CA GLN A 516 -11.95 6.00 -3.98
C GLN A 516 -12.10 7.24 -3.10
N PRO A 517 -12.57 8.38 -3.64
CA PRO A 517 -12.94 9.52 -2.83
C PRO A 517 -14.07 9.16 -1.86
N SER A 518 -14.04 9.72 -0.64
CA SER A 518 -15.13 9.59 0.33
C SER A 518 -16.00 10.83 0.34
N LEU A 519 -17.27 10.70 -0.02
CA LEU A 519 -18.24 11.80 -0.03
C LEU A 519 -18.94 11.90 1.32
N ILE A 520 -18.93 13.07 1.94
CA ILE A 520 -19.47 13.32 3.28
C ILE A 520 -19.99 14.75 3.35
N ASP A 521 -21.05 15.02 4.12
CA ASP A 521 -21.40 16.39 4.47
C ASP A 521 -20.70 16.79 5.77
N LEU A 522 -19.78 17.75 5.70
CA LEU A 522 -19.01 18.25 6.84
C LEU A 522 -19.70 19.45 7.48
N THR A 523 -19.60 19.56 8.80
CA THR A 523 -20.07 20.72 9.56
C THR A 523 -18.87 21.60 9.86
N LEU A 524 -18.65 22.61 9.05
CA LEU A 524 -17.52 23.53 9.16
C LEU A 524 -18.02 24.89 9.61
N SER A 525 -17.51 25.38 10.75
CA SER A 525 -17.93 26.67 11.34
C SER A 525 -19.45 26.81 11.48
N GLY A 526 -20.14 25.71 11.84
CA GLY A 526 -21.59 25.64 11.99
C GLY A 526 -22.39 25.43 10.70
N ASN A 527 -21.75 25.46 9.52
CA ASN A 527 -22.40 25.25 8.23
C ASN A 527 -22.18 23.83 7.72
N ARG A 528 -23.25 23.18 7.23
CA ARG A 528 -23.15 21.89 6.56
C ARG A 528 -22.74 22.09 5.10
N VAL A 529 -21.63 21.48 4.69
CA VAL A 529 -21.01 21.64 3.37
C VAL A 529 -20.77 20.25 2.75
N PRO A 530 -21.16 20.03 1.48
CA PRO A 530 -20.91 18.77 0.80
C PRO A 530 -19.43 18.65 0.45
N ALA A 531 -18.75 17.74 1.13
CA ALA A 531 -17.32 17.51 1.01
C ALA A 531 -16.99 16.19 0.28
N LEU A 532 -15.78 16.17 -0.29
CA LEU A 532 -15.07 15.00 -0.82
C LEU A 532 -13.71 14.95 -0.11
N VAL A 533 -13.37 13.78 0.46
CA VAL A 533 -12.06 13.51 1.05
C VAL A 533 -11.29 12.58 0.13
N GLN A 534 -10.19 13.07 -0.44
CA GLN A 534 -9.32 12.32 -1.34
C GLN A 534 -8.01 11.95 -0.66
N ALA A 535 -7.74 10.66 -0.52
CA ALA A 535 -6.44 10.15 -0.09
C ALA A 535 -5.51 9.91 -1.30
N THR A 536 -4.23 10.20 -1.13
CA THR A 536 -3.24 10.26 -2.22
C THR A 536 -1.93 9.52 -1.90
N LYS A 537 -1.16 9.10 -2.92
CA LYS A 537 0.11 8.37 -2.74
C LYS A 537 1.16 9.20 -1.99
N GLN A 538 1.18 10.51 -2.16
CA GLN A 538 2.08 11.43 -1.46
C GLN A 538 1.73 11.66 0.02
N GLY A 539 0.59 11.18 0.50
CA GLY A 539 0.17 11.27 1.90
C GLY A 539 -0.73 12.46 2.25
N GLU A 540 -1.12 13.27 1.27
CA GLU A 540 -2.10 14.34 1.48
C GLU A 540 -3.52 13.74 1.55
N LEU A 541 -4.35 14.28 2.46
CA LEU A 541 -5.80 14.14 2.41
C LEU A 541 -6.39 15.49 1.97
N PHE A 542 -6.81 15.59 0.72
CA PHE A 542 -7.48 16.78 0.21
C PHE A 542 -8.96 16.75 0.57
N VAL A 543 -9.43 17.76 1.31
CA VAL A 543 -10.84 17.92 1.66
C VAL A 543 -11.39 19.06 0.80
N LEU A 544 -12.21 18.70 -0.19
CA LEU A 544 -12.71 19.60 -1.23
C LEU A 544 -14.23 19.72 -1.13
N ASP A 545 -14.80 20.85 -1.55
CA ASP A 545 -16.24 20.97 -1.79
C ASP A 545 -16.56 20.15 -3.04
N ARG A 546 -17.31 19.07 -2.87
CA ARG A 546 -17.54 18.12 -3.96
C ARG A 546 -18.37 18.70 -5.11
N ARG A 547 -18.99 19.87 -4.91
CA ARG A 547 -19.66 20.56 -6.01
C ARG A 547 -18.62 21.15 -6.93
N ASN A 548 -17.63 21.89 -6.45
CA ASN A 548 -16.79 22.77 -7.28
C ASN A 548 -15.28 22.52 -7.19
N GLY A 549 -14.83 21.54 -6.40
CA GLY A 549 -13.42 21.18 -6.26
C GLY A 549 -12.60 22.16 -5.40
N GLN A 550 -13.22 23.20 -4.82
CA GLN A 550 -12.50 24.16 -3.99
C GLN A 550 -12.10 23.54 -2.64
N PRO A 551 -10.88 23.78 -2.14
CA PRO A 551 -10.48 23.28 -0.84
C PRO A 551 -11.36 23.82 0.31
N LEU A 552 -11.85 22.92 1.15
CA LEU A 552 -12.55 23.24 2.40
C LEU A 552 -11.59 23.32 3.59
N LEU A 553 -10.49 22.58 3.53
CA LEU A 553 -9.33 22.77 4.40
C LEU A 553 -8.23 23.47 3.60
N PRO A 554 -7.35 24.27 4.24
CA PRO A 554 -6.31 25.01 3.53
C PRO A 554 -5.43 24.10 2.67
N VAL A 555 -5.18 24.54 1.43
CA VAL A 555 -4.17 23.96 0.53
C VAL A 555 -3.20 25.07 0.16
N THR A 556 -1.90 24.79 0.29
CA THR A 556 -0.83 25.75 0.01
C THR A 556 0.13 25.20 -1.04
N GLU A 557 0.55 26.04 -1.98
CA GLU A 557 1.65 25.73 -2.89
C GLU A 557 3.00 25.80 -2.16
N ARG A 558 3.74 24.69 -2.16
CA ARG A 558 5.08 24.62 -1.55
C ARG A 558 6.17 24.44 -2.61
N PRO A 559 7.27 25.20 -2.56
CA PRO A 559 8.43 24.95 -3.41
C PRO A 559 8.98 23.54 -3.22
N VAL A 560 9.39 22.92 -4.33
CA VAL A 560 9.92 21.56 -4.36
C VAL A 560 11.27 21.49 -5.07
N PRO A 561 12.05 20.40 -4.89
CA PRO A 561 13.31 20.20 -5.61
C PRO A 561 13.16 20.37 -7.14
N GLN A 562 14.15 21.02 -7.76
CA GLN A 562 14.13 21.37 -9.19
C GLN A 562 15.20 20.60 -9.98
N GLY A 563 15.18 20.71 -11.31
CA GLY A 563 16.25 20.19 -12.16
C GLY A 563 15.99 18.75 -12.58
N ALA A 564 15.03 18.58 -13.48
CA ALA A 564 14.77 17.32 -14.15
C ALA A 564 15.93 16.90 -15.06
N THR A 565 15.90 15.65 -15.50
CA THR A 565 16.82 15.13 -16.51
C THR A 565 16.61 15.84 -17.86
N ALA A 566 17.64 15.86 -18.70
CA ALA A 566 17.61 16.55 -19.99
C ALA A 566 16.37 16.21 -20.83
N GLY A 567 15.75 17.25 -21.38
CA GLY A 567 14.53 17.14 -22.18
C GLY A 567 13.23 17.23 -21.38
N ASP A 568 13.28 17.14 -20.05
CA ASP A 568 12.10 17.24 -19.18
C ASP A 568 12.15 18.46 -18.24
N ARG A 569 11.12 18.67 -17.43
CA ARG A 569 11.00 19.79 -16.49
C ARG A 569 10.52 19.33 -15.11
N THR A 570 10.60 20.24 -14.13
CA THR A 570 9.94 20.08 -12.83
C THR A 570 8.88 21.17 -12.66
N ALA A 571 7.82 20.89 -11.90
CA ALA A 571 6.94 21.95 -11.42
C ALA A 571 7.64 22.79 -10.33
N PRO A 572 7.44 24.12 -10.28
CA PRO A 572 8.08 24.98 -9.28
C PRO A 572 7.54 24.72 -7.86
N THR A 573 6.26 24.36 -7.75
CA THR A 573 5.57 24.10 -6.49
C THR A 573 4.69 22.85 -6.59
N GLN A 574 4.23 22.37 -5.44
CA GLN A 574 3.22 21.32 -5.31
C GLN A 574 2.14 21.72 -4.29
N PRO A 575 0.88 21.30 -4.49
CA PRO A 575 -0.18 21.54 -3.53
C PRO A 575 0.00 20.65 -2.30
N VAL A 576 -0.06 21.25 -1.12
CA VAL A 576 0.03 20.56 0.17
C VAL A 576 -1.19 20.88 1.01
N SER A 577 -1.86 19.84 1.52
CA SER A 577 -3.04 19.96 2.36
C SER A 577 -2.66 20.28 3.80
N ALA A 578 -3.52 21.01 4.51
CA ALA A 578 -3.40 21.16 5.96
C ALA A 578 -3.48 19.80 6.69
N LEU A 579 -4.19 18.83 6.10
CA LEU A 579 -4.28 17.47 6.60
C LEU A 579 -3.36 16.56 5.78
N SER A 580 -2.15 16.34 6.30
CA SER A 580 -1.08 15.64 5.60
C SER A 580 -0.41 14.58 6.49
N PHE A 581 -0.02 13.49 5.85
CA PHE A 581 0.81 12.41 6.41
C PHE A 581 2.22 12.42 5.81
N ASP A 582 2.64 13.53 5.19
CA ASP A 582 3.99 13.72 4.64
C ASP A 582 5.07 13.37 5.68
N PRO A 583 5.97 12.41 5.39
CA PRO A 583 7.03 12.07 6.31
C PRO A 583 8.18 13.08 6.25
N PRO A 584 8.96 13.23 7.34
CA PRO A 584 10.18 14.04 7.30
C PRO A 584 11.18 13.46 6.28
N PRO A 585 12.01 14.30 5.63
CA PRO A 585 13.04 13.82 4.72
C PRO A 585 13.99 12.82 5.38
N LEU A 586 14.32 11.74 4.66
CA LEU A 586 15.27 10.74 5.13
C LEU A 586 16.69 11.31 5.23
N THR A 587 17.33 11.04 6.36
CA THR A 587 18.74 11.37 6.59
C THR A 587 19.53 10.11 6.90
N GLY A 588 20.86 10.23 7.00
CA GLY A 588 21.70 9.12 7.43
C GLY A 588 21.25 8.53 8.76
N ALA A 589 20.71 9.32 9.68
CA ALA A 589 20.22 8.86 10.98
C ALA A 589 18.98 7.94 10.87
N ALA A 590 18.19 8.07 9.79
CA ALA A 590 17.05 7.19 9.54
C ALA A 590 17.44 5.86 8.86
N MET A 591 18.72 5.67 8.53
CA MET A 591 19.20 4.46 7.88
C MET A 591 19.31 3.30 8.86
N TRP A 592 18.95 2.12 8.38
CA TRP A 592 18.74 0.90 9.14
C TRP A 592 19.35 -0.31 8.42
N GLY A 593 19.18 -1.49 9.02
CA GLY A 593 19.72 -2.76 8.55
C GLY A 593 19.70 -3.79 9.66
N ALA A 594 20.22 -5.00 9.42
CA ALA A 594 20.36 -6.01 10.47
C ALA A 594 21.64 -5.86 11.29
N THR A 595 22.66 -5.16 10.75
CA THR A 595 23.98 -5.00 11.36
C THR A 595 24.58 -3.63 11.08
N TRP A 596 25.71 -3.31 11.73
CA TRP A 596 26.57 -2.18 11.38
C TRP A 596 26.93 -2.10 9.89
N PHE A 597 27.16 -3.23 9.25
CA PHE A 597 27.57 -3.27 7.84
C PHE A 597 26.41 -2.93 6.91
N ASP A 598 25.21 -3.44 7.22
CA ASP A 598 23.99 -3.12 6.48
C ASP A 598 23.65 -1.64 6.62
N GLN A 599 23.67 -1.13 7.85
CA GLN A 599 23.37 0.27 8.13
C GLN A 599 24.38 1.20 7.44
N MET A 600 25.67 0.87 7.49
CA MET A 600 26.71 1.61 6.77
C MET A 600 26.48 1.56 5.26
N GLY A 601 26.15 0.39 4.72
CA GLY A 601 25.80 0.20 3.31
C GLY A 601 24.62 1.05 2.87
N CYS A 602 23.54 1.08 3.66
CA CYS A 602 22.37 1.92 3.42
C CYS A 602 22.70 3.41 3.47
N ARG A 603 23.55 3.85 4.41
CA ARG A 603 24.04 5.24 4.47
C ARG A 603 24.87 5.62 3.25
N ILE A 604 25.73 4.72 2.78
CA ILE A 604 26.49 4.91 1.54
C ILE A 604 25.54 4.99 0.36
N ALA A 605 24.57 4.08 0.26
CA ALA A 605 23.58 4.08 -0.81
C ALA A 605 22.78 5.39 -0.85
N LEU A 606 22.29 5.86 0.31
CA LEU A 606 21.60 7.15 0.42
C LEU A 606 22.46 8.30 -0.11
N LYS A 607 23.75 8.36 0.25
CA LYS A 607 24.66 9.44 -0.18
C LYS A 607 25.06 9.37 -1.65
N ARG A 608 24.88 8.22 -2.30
CA ARG A 608 25.13 8.05 -3.73
C ARG A 608 23.94 8.43 -4.60
N LEU A 609 22.73 8.42 -4.02
CA LEU A 609 21.52 8.85 -4.70
C LEU A 609 21.33 10.36 -4.52
N ARG A 610 20.74 11.00 -5.52
CA ARG A 610 20.20 12.35 -5.34
C ARG A 610 18.99 12.29 -4.41
N TYR A 611 18.96 13.11 -3.37
CA TYR A 611 17.80 13.25 -2.49
C TYR A 611 17.80 14.60 -1.78
N GLU A 612 16.84 15.43 -2.11
CA GLU A 612 16.61 16.77 -1.54
C GLU A 612 15.27 16.84 -0.77
N GLY A 613 14.60 15.69 -0.63
CA GLY A 613 13.26 15.56 -0.03
C GLY A 613 12.24 14.97 -0.98
N ARG A 614 10.96 14.97 -0.57
CA ARG A 614 9.82 14.61 -1.41
C ARG A 614 9.87 15.44 -2.70
N TYR A 615 9.53 14.83 -3.84
CA TYR A 615 9.62 15.42 -5.18
C TYR A 615 11.04 15.68 -5.71
N THR A 616 12.07 14.99 -5.22
CA THR A 616 13.36 14.97 -5.92
C THR A 616 13.20 14.27 -7.27
N PRO A 617 13.41 14.93 -8.43
CA PRO A 617 13.13 14.33 -9.73
C PRO A 617 14.12 13.21 -10.07
N PRO A 618 13.69 12.13 -10.77
CA PRO A 618 14.57 11.06 -11.21
C PRO A 618 15.75 11.55 -12.07
N THR A 619 16.92 10.95 -11.87
CA THR A 619 18.14 11.27 -12.62
C THR A 619 18.86 10.03 -13.13
N THR A 620 19.81 10.22 -14.05
CA THR A 620 20.70 9.15 -14.53
C THR A 620 21.70 8.66 -13.49
N GLY A 621 21.99 9.48 -12.47
CA GLY A 621 22.79 9.09 -11.31
C GLY A 621 22.02 8.29 -10.25
N GLY A 622 20.69 8.19 -10.39
CA GLY A 622 19.81 7.58 -9.41
C GLY A 622 19.30 8.57 -8.37
N THR A 623 18.08 8.33 -7.91
CA THR A 623 17.34 9.23 -7.02
C THR A 623 16.58 8.43 -6.00
N LEU A 624 16.56 8.89 -4.75
CA LEU A 624 15.69 8.33 -3.73
C LEU A 624 14.31 8.97 -3.84
N VAL A 625 13.26 8.15 -3.86
CA VAL A 625 11.86 8.57 -3.86
C VAL A 625 11.26 8.17 -2.52
N TYR A 626 10.88 9.18 -1.73
CA TYR A 626 10.29 8.98 -0.41
C TYR A 626 9.25 10.08 -0.10
N PRO A 627 7.98 9.73 0.20
CA PRO A 627 7.41 8.36 0.17
C PRO A 627 7.54 7.72 -1.22
N GLY A 628 7.67 6.41 -1.30
CA GLY A 628 7.82 5.71 -2.58
C GLY A 628 6.50 5.62 -3.35
N ASN A 629 6.57 5.07 -4.57
CA ASN A 629 5.41 4.90 -5.45
C ASN A 629 4.40 3.84 -4.96
N PHE A 630 4.76 3.03 -3.96
CA PHE A 630 3.77 2.25 -3.17
C PHE A 630 2.71 3.17 -2.53
N GLY A 631 3.07 4.42 -2.24
CA GLY A 631 2.20 5.43 -1.67
C GLY A 631 2.01 5.32 -0.16
N VAL A 632 1.72 6.47 0.47
CA VAL A 632 1.26 6.55 1.85
C VAL A 632 -0.15 5.97 1.99
N PHE A 633 -1.02 6.32 1.04
CA PHE A 633 -2.30 5.68 0.80
C PHE A 633 -2.30 5.08 -0.61
N ASN A 634 -3.02 3.98 -0.78
CA ASN A 634 -3.16 3.27 -2.05
C ASN A 634 -4.66 2.94 -2.27
N TRP A 635 -5.01 2.05 -3.21
CA TRP A 635 -6.39 1.73 -3.62
C TRP A 635 -7.38 1.38 -2.52
N GLY A 636 -6.87 0.80 -1.42
CA GLY A 636 -7.65 0.55 -0.21
C GLY A 636 -8.36 1.80 0.32
N GLY A 637 -7.75 2.98 0.15
CA GLY A 637 -8.27 4.26 0.59
C GLY A 637 -8.37 4.37 2.11
N ILE A 638 -9.34 5.17 2.56
CA ILE A 638 -9.63 5.44 3.97
C ILE A 638 -11.09 5.10 4.29
N ALA A 639 -11.41 4.97 5.57
CA ALA A 639 -12.79 4.80 6.03
C ALA A 639 -13.24 6.04 6.79
N VAL A 640 -14.43 6.56 6.44
CA VAL A 640 -14.97 7.82 6.96
C VAL A 640 -16.28 7.52 7.68
N ASP A 641 -16.40 7.93 8.94
CA ASP A 641 -17.65 7.94 9.68
C ASP A 641 -18.37 9.27 9.41
N PRO A 642 -19.47 9.27 8.63
CA PRO A 642 -20.17 10.51 8.28
C PRO A 642 -20.95 11.12 9.43
N VAL A 643 -21.27 10.34 10.47
CA VAL A 643 -22.02 10.80 11.64
C VAL A 643 -21.08 11.50 12.61
N ARG A 644 -19.93 10.89 12.88
CA ARG A 644 -18.90 11.46 13.77
C ARG A 644 -17.99 12.46 13.06
N GLN A 645 -18.01 12.50 11.73
CA GLN A 645 -17.20 13.38 10.88
C GLN A 645 -15.70 13.15 11.09
N VAL A 646 -15.31 11.89 11.22
CA VAL A 646 -13.93 11.42 11.45
C VAL A 646 -13.51 10.39 10.41
N ALA A 647 -12.21 10.20 10.24
CA ALA A 647 -11.65 9.15 9.39
C ALA A 647 -10.70 8.23 10.18
N PHE A 648 -10.76 6.94 9.85
CA PHE A 648 -9.75 5.94 10.21
C PHE A 648 -8.86 5.69 9.00
N VAL A 649 -7.56 5.88 9.16
CA VAL A 649 -6.59 5.88 8.06
C VAL A 649 -5.36 5.01 8.38
N THR A 650 -4.70 4.50 7.34
CA THR A 650 -3.61 3.51 7.47
C THR A 650 -2.35 3.91 6.69
N PRO A 651 -1.63 4.97 7.10
CA PRO A 651 -0.51 5.48 6.32
C PRO A 651 0.68 4.50 6.34
N THR A 652 1.28 4.28 5.17
CA THR A 652 2.46 3.43 4.96
C THR A 652 3.67 4.27 4.52
N TYR A 653 4.87 3.88 4.91
CA TYR A 653 6.10 4.60 4.60
C TYR A 653 7.17 3.64 4.11
N LEU A 654 7.39 3.63 2.80
CA LEU A 654 8.43 2.84 2.15
C LEU A 654 9.23 3.73 1.20
N ALA A 655 10.55 3.67 1.26
CA ALA A 655 11.45 4.36 0.34
C ALA A 655 11.76 3.49 -0.88
N PHE A 656 11.83 4.12 -2.05
CA PHE A 656 12.20 3.50 -3.32
C PHE A 656 13.35 4.28 -3.94
N HIS A 657 13.99 3.69 -4.95
CA HIS A 657 14.94 4.40 -5.80
C HIS A 657 14.51 4.31 -7.26
N ALA A 658 14.78 5.38 -8.00
CA ALA A 658 14.54 5.49 -9.43
C ALA A 658 15.82 5.96 -10.13
N THR A 659 16.24 5.25 -11.16
CA THR A 659 17.37 5.64 -12.01
C THR A 659 16.94 5.64 -13.47
N LEU A 660 17.06 6.79 -14.13
CA LEU A 660 16.82 6.88 -15.57
C LEU A 660 18.01 6.30 -16.33
N VAL A 661 17.75 5.38 -17.26
CA VAL A 661 18.78 4.72 -18.06
C VAL A 661 18.67 5.22 -19.50
N PRO A 662 19.65 6.00 -20.01
CA PRO A 662 19.63 6.48 -21.38
C PRO A 662 19.54 5.32 -22.37
N ARG A 663 18.68 5.47 -23.37
CA ARG A 663 18.47 4.43 -24.38
C ARG A 663 19.29 4.71 -25.65
N PRO A 664 19.92 3.69 -26.27
CA PRO A 664 20.60 3.86 -27.55
C PRO A 664 19.62 3.99 -28.73
N ASP A 665 18.44 3.37 -28.60
CA ASP A 665 17.36 3.37 -29.60
C ASP A 665 15.99 3.06 -28.94
N ASN A 666 14.94 3.13 -29.75
CA ASN A 666 13.55 2.99 -29.29
C ASN A 666 13.09 1.55 -29.03
N THR A 667 13.94 0.54 -29.22
CA THR A 667 13.55 -0.88 -29.25
C THR A 667 14.41 -1.80 -28.39
N THR A 668 15.67 -1.45 -28.13
CA THR A 668 16.62 -2.29 -27.40
C THR A 668 16.33 -2.30 -25.90
N PRO A 669 16.01 -3.44 -25.27
CA PRO A 669 15.81 -3.49 -23.82
C PRO A 669 17.10 -3.17 -23.07
N VAL A 670 17.07 -2.27 -22.07
CA VAL A 670 18.25 -1.82 -21.31
C VAL A 670 18.14 -2.04 -19.80
N VAL A 671 16.96 -2.34 -19.25
CA VAL A 671 16.77 -2.55 -17.81
C VAL A 671 16.34 -3.97 -17.44
N GLN A 672 15.56 -4.65 -18.29
CA GLN A 672 15.11 -6.02 -17.98
C GLN A 672 16.03 -7.13 -18.51
N GLY A 673 16.82 -6.86 -19.56
CA GLY A 673 17.79 -7.82 -20.10
C GLY A 673 17.21 -9.22 -20.36
N LYS A 674 17.82 -10.26 -19.78
CA LYS A 674 17.36 -11.66 -19.87
C LYS A 674 16.21 -12.02 -18.91
N ALA A 675 15.85 -11.14 -17.98
CA ALA A 675 14.76 -11.31 -17.02
C ALA A 675 13.42 -10.77 -17.55
N ARG A 676 13.29 -10.70 -18.89
CA ARG A 676 12.06 -10.27 -19.56
C ARG A 676 10.92 -11.24 -19.20
N PRO A 677 9.69 -10.74 -18.94
CA PRO A 677 8.52 -11.59 -18.84
C PRO A 677 8.38 -12.49 -20.07
N HIS A 678 7.90 -13.72 -19.87
CA HIS A 678 7.56 -14.59 -21.00
C HIS A 678 6.29 -14.04 -21.68
N ASP A 679 6.25 -14.12 -23.01
CA ASP A 679 5.14 -13.66 -23.88
C ASP A 679 3.77 -14.11 -23.29
N PRO A 680 2.80 -13.19 -23.08
CA PRO A 680 2.55 -11.96 -23.84
C PRO A 680 2.79 -10.63 -23.11
N LEU A 681 3.24 -10.64 -21.85
CA LEU A 681 3.54 -9.41 -21.14
C LEU A 681 4.79 -8.73 -21.75
N PRO A 682 4.72 -7.46 -22.21
CA PRO A 682 5.88 -6.75 -22.74
C PRO A 682 6.91 -6.46 -21.66
N ALA A 683 8.10 -6.03 -22.09
CA ALA A 683 9.12 -5.60 -21.15
C ALA A 683 8.66 -4.31 -20.43
N LEU A 684 8.57 -4.35 -19.10
CA LEU A 684 8.17 -3.23 -18.25
C LEU A 684 9.37 -2.35 -17.92
N ASN A 685 9.11 -1.08 -17.60
CA ASN A 685 10.11 -0.07 -17.26
C ASN A 685 11.09 0.28 -18.39
N GLU A 686 10.88 -0.26 -19.59
CA GLU A 686 11.72 0.03 -20.76
C GLU A 686 11.35 1.38 -21.39
N ASN A 687 10.09 1.84 -21.27
CA ASN A 687 9.63 3.13 -21.78
C ASN A 687 9.95 3.33 -23.28
N PHE A 688 9.68 2.33 -24.12
CA PHE A 688 9.97 2.41 -25.56
C PHE A 688 9.38 3.69 -26.19
N GLY A 689 10.19 4.39 -26.99
CA GLY A 689 9.85 5.68 -27.58
C GLY A 689 10.20 6.90 -26.73
N ALA A 690 10.51 6.74 -25.43
CA ALA A 690 11.11 7.78 -24.60
C ALA A 690 12.66 7.72 -24.66
N PRO A 691 13.38 8.82 -24.35
CA PRO A 691 14.85 8.82 -24.32
C PRO A 691 15.46 8.00 -23.16
N TYR A 692 14.65 7.62 -22.16
CA TYR A 692 15.09 6.92 -20.96
C TYR A 692 14.18 5.74 -20.64
N ALA A 693 14.79 4.59 -20.33
CA ALA A 693 14.16 3.56 -19.51
C ALA A 693 14.28 3.95 -18.02
N VAL A 694 13.63 3.21 -17.13
CA VAL A 694 13.71 3.45 -15.69
C VAL A 694 14.06 2.16 -14.94
N LYS A 695 14.98 2.25 -13.97
CA LYS A 695 15.20 1.20 -12.99
C LYS A 695 14.55 1.62 -11.67
N LEU A 696 13.51 0.90 -11.29
CA LEU A 696 12.77 1.09 -10.03
C LEU A 696 13.07 -0.05 -9.07
N GLY A 697 13.11 0.25 -7.78
CA GLY A 697 13.22 -0.78 -6.75
C GLY A 697 13.05 -0.25 -5.33
N ALA A 698 12.59 -1.13 -4.43
CA ALA A 698 12.55 -0.82 -3.00
C ALA A 698 13.97 -0.48 -2.49
N PHE A 699 14.08 0.55 -1.66
CA PHE A 699 15.35 0.99 -1.10
C PHE A 699 15.77 0.06 0.03
N THR A 700 16.52 -0.96 -0.33
CA THR A 700 16.91 -2.08 0.53
C THR A 700 18.44 -2.21 0.65
N SER A 701 18.87 -2.79 1.77
CA SER A 701 20.25 -3.17 2.05
C SER A 701 20.69 -4.32 1.14
N PRO A 702 22.00 -4.64 1.09
CA PRO A 702 22.49 -5.82 0.37
C PRO A 702 21.85 -7.15 0.81
N LEU A 703 21.30 -7.21 2.04
CA LEU A 703 20.55 -8.37 2.56
C LEU A 703 19.05 -8.35 2.22
N GLY A 704 18.57 -7.36 1.45
CA GLY A 704 17.17 -7.23 1.06
C GLY A 704 16.26 -6.62 2.14
N LEU A 705 16.80 -6.17 3.28
CA LEU A 705 16.03 -5.47 4.32
C LEU A 705 15.82 -4.00 3.98
N PRO A 706 14.69 -3.37 4.33
CA PRO A 706 14.48 -1.93 4.13
C PRO A 706 15.63 -1.11 4.73
N CYS A 707 16.21 -0.22 3.92
CA CYS A 707 17.27 0.68 4.40
C CYS A 707 16.73 1.77 5.32
N GLN A 708 15.44 2.05 5.29
CA GLN A 708 14.77 2.95 6.23
C GLN A 708 14.38 2.21 7.50
N GLN A 709 14.62 2.82 8.67
CA GLN A 709 14.20 2.25 9.95
C GLN A 709 12.67 2.20 10.10
N PRO A 710 12.13 1.18 10.78
CA PRO A 710 10.71 1.16 11.15
C PRO A 710 10.35 2.34 12.06
N PRO A 711 9.05 2.72 12.16
CA PRO A 711 7.89 2.01 11.62
C PRO A 711 7.56 2.31 10.16
N TRP A 712 7.16 1.27 9.43
CA TRP A 712 6.76 1.36 8.02
C TRP A 712 5.25 1.48 7.82
N GLY A 713 4.45 1.32 8.86
CA GLY A 713 2.99 1.42 8.76
C GLY A 713 2.31 1.70 10.10
N TYR A 714 1.20 2.44 10.02
CA TYR A 714 0.44 2.93 11.15
C TYR A 714 -1.06 2.76 10.96
N VAL A 715 -1.80 2.91 12.05
CA VAL A 715 -3.21 3.32 12.06
C VAL A 715 -3.30 4.72 12.67
N ALA A 716 -4.22 5.55 12.18
CA ALA A 716 -4.45 6.88 12.72
C ALA A 716 -5.93 7.28 12.65
N GLY A 717 -6.34 8.13 13.59
CA GLY A 717 -7.67 8.74 13.64
C GLY A 717 -7.58 10.22 13.31
N VAL A 718 -8.45 10.68 12.43
CA VAL A 718 -8.48 12.06 11.95
C VAL A 718 -9.84 12.67 12.21
N ASP A 719 -9.85 13.88 12.76
CA ASP A 719 -11.03 14.73 12.81
C ASP A 719 -11.08 15.59 11.53
N LEU A 720 -12.10 15.35 10.69
CA LEU A 720 -12.23 16.03 9.40
C LEU A 720 -12.79 17.45 9.54
N THR A 721 -13.38 17.79 10.67
CA THR A 721 -13.91 19.14 10.94
C THR A 721 -12.81 20.11 11.35
N THR A 722 -11.79 19.60 12.06
CA THR A 722 -10.62 20.39 12.50
C THR A 722 -9.40 20.19 11.60
N GLY A 723 -9.37 19.14 10.79
CA GLY A 723 -8.23 18.78 9.95
C GLY A 723 -7.04 18.23 10.74
N GLN A 724 -7.27 17.66 11.93
CA GLN A 724 -6.21 17.20 12.83
C GLN A 724 -6.17 15.69 12.98
N VAL A 725 -4.96 15.14 13.01
CA VAL A 725 -4.72 13.75 13.44
C VAL A 725 -4.84 13.70 14.96
N ALA A 726 -5.87 13.03 15.49
CA ALA A 726 -6.11 12.94 16.92
C ALA A 726 -5.16 11.94 17.60
N TRP A 727 -4.99 10.76 17.00
CA TRP A 727 -4.13 9.69 17.50
C TRP A 727 -3.45 8.95 16.33
N ARG A 728 -2.32 8.28 16.60
CA ARG A 728 -1.57 7.46 15.64
C ARG A 728 -0.75 6.39 16.36
N HIS A 729 -0.86 5.14 15.92
CA HIS A 729 -0.17 3.99 16.51
C HIS A 729 0.51 3.12 15.44
N ARG A 730 1.64 2.50 15.77
CA ARG A 730 2.30 1.52 14.88
C ARG A 730 1.37 0.34 14.63
N ASN A 731 1.34 -0.17 13.40
CA ASN A 731 0.40 -1.24 13.05
C ASN A 731 1.08 -2.50 12.51
N GLY A 732 0.70 -3.65 13.07
CA GLY A 732 1.18 -4.97 12.65
C GLY A 732 2.59 -5.34 13.14
N THR A 733 2.97 -6.58 12.85
CA THR A 733 4.19 -7.24 13.33
C THR A 733 5.02 -7.82 12.19
N VAL A 734 6.29 -8.15 12.45
CA VAL A 734 7.17 -8.83 11.49
C VAL A 734 7.12 -10.36 11.58
N ARG A 735 6.10 -10.92 12.24
CA ARG A 735 6.01 -12.37 12.53
C ARG A 735 6.23 -13.25 11.30
N ASP A 736 5.64 -12.88 10.17
CA ASP A 736 5.66 -13.67 8.94
C ASP A 736 6.71 -13.19 7.93
N LEU A 737 7.50 -12.18 8.29
CA LEU A 737 8.59 -11.61 7.48
C LEU A 737 9.98 -11.98 8.04
N ALA A 738 10.05 -12.28 9.34
CA ALA A 738 11.31 -12.54 10.03
C ALA A 738 11.73 -14.02 9.91
N PRO A 739 13.04 -14.32 9.83
CA PRO A 739 13.55 -15.70 9.81
C PRO A 739 13.12 -16.53 11.02
N VAL A 740 12.95 -15.86 12.16
CA VAL A 740 12.35 -16.43 13.38
C VAL A 740 11.03 -15.72 13.61
N PRO A 741 9.90 -16.45 13.69
CA PRO A 741 8.56 -15.86 13.66
C PRO A 741 8.15 -15.22 14.99
N LEU A 742 8.88 -14.18 15.41
CA LEU A 742 8.63 -13.40 16.61
C LEU A 742 7.72 -12.20 16.28
N PRO A 743 6.63 -11.99 17.03
CA PRO A 743 5.61 -10.99 16.71
C PRO A 743 5.99 -9.59 17.19
N PHE A 744 7.17 -9.10 16.81
CA PHE A 744 7.59 -7.76 17.17
C PHE A 744 6.75 -6.70 16.44
N ARG A 745 6.15 -5.78 17.20
CA ARG A 745 5.37 -4.64 16.69
C ARG A 745 6.32 -3.58 16.13
N MET A 746 6.77 -3.78 14.91
CA MET A 746 7.65 -2.84 14.21
C MET A 746 6.86 -1.82 13.38
N GLY A 747 5.57 -2.04 13.13
CA GLY A 747 4.82 -1.25 12.15
C GLY A 747 5.18 -1.71 10.74
N VAL A 748 4.31 -2.50 10.12
CA VAL A 748 4.52 -3.05 8.77
C VAL A 748 3.60 -2.38 7.76
N PRO A 749 3.99 -2.35 6.47
CA PRO A 749 3.11 -1.87 5.40
C PRO A 749 1.73 -2.52 5.43
N ASN A 750 0.74 -1.77 4.95
CA ASN A 750 -0.62 -2.26 4.78
C ASN A 750 -1.09 -1.98 3.35
N LEU A 751 -1.77 -2.96 2.75
CA LEU A 751 -2.49 -2.81 1.49
C LEU A 751 -3.88 -3.43 1.61
N GLY A 752 -4.90 -2.73 1.11
CA GLY A 752 -6.29 -2.99 1.45
C GLY A 752 -6.84 -1.95 2.43
N GLY A 753 -8.10 -1.57 2.25
CA GLY A 753 -8.73 -0.48 2.99
C GLY A 753 -9.25 -0.91 4.36
N PRO A 754 -9.47 0.04 5.28
CA PRO A 754 -10.24 -0.21 6.49
C PRO A 754 -11.75 -0.11 6.25
N VAL A 755 -12.55 -0.53 7.23
CA VAL A 755 -13.97 -0.16 7.37
C VAL A 755 -14.26 0.35 8.78
N VAL A 756 -15.27 1.21 8.92
CA VAL A 756 -15.75 1.71 10.23
C VAL A 756 -17.24 1.41 10.43
N THR A 757 -17.66 1.25 11.67
CA THR A 757 -19.07 0.97 12.02
C THR A 757 -19.66 2.01 12.97
N ALA A 758 -20.98 2.19 12.93
CA ALA A 758 -21.71 3.02 13.89
C ALA A 758 -21.47 2.56 15.34
N GLY A 759 -21.24 1.26 15.55
CA GLY A 759 -20.82 0.68 16.83
C GLY A 759 -19.51 1.23 17.40
N GLY A 760 -18.73 2.04 16.66
CA GLY A 760 -17.49 2.65 17.16
C GLY A 760 -16.24 1.78 17.00
N VAL A 761 -16.28 0.82 16.07
CA VAL A 761 -15.18 -0.10 15.77
C VAL A 761 -14.70 0.10 14.34
N ALA A 762 -13.39 0.06 14.14
CA ALA A 762 -12.76 -0.03 12.82
C ALA A 762 -12.16 -1.42 12.59
N PHE A 763 -12.23 -1.94 11.37
CA PHE A 763 -11.63 -3.23 11.01
C PHE A 763 -10.62 -3.10 9.87
N LEU A 764 -9.55 -3.89 9.93
CA LEU A 764 -8.46 -3.92 8.95
C LEU A 764 -7.83 -5.31 8.86
N SER A 765 -7.49 -5.78 7.65
CA SER A 765 -6.81 -7.07 7.42
C SER A 765 -5.52 -6.98 6.58
N GLY A 766 -5.22 -5.81 6.02
CA GLY A 766 -4.22 -5.64 4.95
C GLY A 766 -2.75 -5.68 5.36
N THR A 767 -2.45 -5.93 6.63
CA THR A 767 -1.07 -5.97 7.17
C THR A 767 -0.33 -7.26 6.79
N LEU A 768 1.00 -7.19 6.74
CA LEU A 768 1.86 -8.30 6.32
C LEU A 768 1.94 -9.52 7.28
N ASP A 769 1.34 -9.47 8.46
CA ASP A 769 1.36 -10.57 9.45
C ASP A 769 0.04 -11.37 9.52
N TYR A 770 -0.77 -11.25 8.47
CA TYR A 770 -2.04 -11.94 8.22
C TYR A 770 -2.93 -12.06 9.46
N TYR A 771 -3.26 -10.92 10.06
CA TYR A 771 -4.37 -10.81 11.00
C TYR A 771 -5.45 -9.90 10.41
N VAL A 772 -6.70 -10.24 10.68
CA VAL A 772 -7.75 -9.22 10.76
C VAL A 772 -7.75 -8.66 12.19
N ARG A 773 -7.94 -7.34 12.32
CA ARG A 773 -7.96 -6.62 13.59
C ARG A 773 -9.21 -5.76 13.71
N GLY A 774 -9.70 -5.63 14.94
CA GLY A 774 -10.71 -4.66 15.35
C GLY A 774 -10.08 -3.62 16.27
N TYR A 775 -10.34 -2.34 16.00
CA TYR A 775 -9.83 -1.20 16.76
C TYR A 775 -10.98 -0.36 17.31
N GLU A 776 -10.79 0.18 18.50
CA GLU A 776 -11.64 1.26 19.01
C GLU A 776 -11.44 2.50 18.13
N LEU A 777 -12.49 2.97 17.46
CA LEU A 777 -12.37 4.10 16.55
C LEU A 777 -11.89 5.37 17.27
N ALA A 778 -12.35 5.59 18.49
CA ALA A 778 -12.06 6.82 19.24
C ALA A 778 -10.58 6.96 19.61
N THR A 779 -9.90 5.85 19.91
CA THR A 779 -8.54 5.85 20.50
C THR A 779 -7.50 5.13 19.66
N GLY A 780 -7.90 4.31 18.69
CA GLY A 780 -7.00 3.47 17.89
C GLY A 780 -6.49 2.21 18.59
N ARG A 781 -7.00 1.89 19.79
CA ARG A 781 -6.60 0.70 20.55
C ARG A 781 -7.03 -0.59 19.85
N GLU A 782 -6.09 -1.52 19.61
CA GLU A 782 -6.37 -2.88 19.14
C GLU A 782 -7.20 -3.63 20.20
N LEU A 783 -8.45 -3.96 19.89
CA LEU A 783 -9.41 -4.62 20.79
C LEU A 783 -9.45 -6.13 20.55
N TRP A 784 -9.29 -6.53 19.30
CA TRP A 784 -9.45 -7.91 18.87
C TRP A 784 -8.60 -8.18 17.65
N LYS A 785 -8.17 -9.44 17.48
CA LYS A 785 -7.58 -9.92 16.23
C LYS A 785 -7.80 -11.42 16.04
N SER A 786 -7.83 -11.83 14.78
CA SER A 786 -7.86 -13.24 14.39
C SER A 786 -6.81 -13.52 13.31
N ARG A 787 -6.11 -14.65 13.42
CA ARG A 787 -5.10 -15.08 12.45
C ARG A 787 -5.78 -15.55 11.17
N LEU A 788 -5.28 -15.10 10.03
CA LEU A 788 -5.71 -15.51 8.70
C LEU A 788 -4.78 -16.60 8.14
N PRO A 789 -5.31 -17.52 7.30
CA PRO A 789 -4.53 -18.60 6.68
C PRO A 789 -3.59 -18.12 5.55
N ALA A 790 -3.81 -16.91 5.04
CA ALA A 790 -3.08 -16.27 3.95
C ALA A 790 -3.14 -14.74 4.13
N GLY A 791 -2.41 -13.98 3.33
CA GLY A 791 -2.41 -12.52 3.37
C GLY A 791 -3.81 -11.92 3.21
N GLY A 792 -4.13 -10.89 3.99
CA GLY A 792 -5.46 -10.27 4.07
C GLY A 792 -5.61 -8.97 3.26
N GLN A 793 -4.89 -8.82 2.13
CA GLN A 793 -4.79 -7.59 1.34
C GLN A 793 -6.05 -7.23 0.53
N ALA A 794 -7.22 -7.42 1.12
CA ALA A 794 -8.50 -6.94 0.65
C ALA A 794 -9.11 -5.98 1.68
N THR A 795 -10.03 -5.13 1.25
CA THR A 795 -10.84 -4.35 2.20
C THR A 795 -11.88 -5.29 2.83
N PRO A 796 -11.92 -5.46 4.17
CA PRO A 796 -12.97 -6.24 4.82
C PRO A 796 -14.32 -5.53 4.66
N MET A 797 -15.42 -6.20 4.94
CA MET A 797 -16.75 -5.58 4.92
C MET A 797 -17.63 -6.11 6.05
N THR A 798 -18.72 -5.42 6.38
CA THR A 798 -19.68 -5.91 7.39
C THR A 798 -21.12 -5.84 6.89
N TYR A 799 -21.94 -6.82 7.27
CA TYR A 799 -23.33 -6.95 6.85
C TYR A 799 -24.19 -7.60 7.93
N GLN A 800 -25.50 -7.60 7.72
CA GLN A 800 -26.44 -8.34 8.54
C GLN A 800 -26.95 -9.59 7.81
N GLY A 801 -26.84 -10.76 8.46
CA GLY A 801 -27.40 -12.02 7.96
C GLY A 801 -28.91 -12.12 8.20
N ARG A 802 -29.56 -13.13 7.61
CA ARG A 802 -31.00 -13.36 7.79
C ARG A 802 -31.38 -13.79 9.21
N ASP A 803 -30.40 -14.25 9.97
CA ASP A 803 -30.50 -14.55 11.40
C ASP A 803 -30.42 -13.28 12.28
N GLY A 804 -30.34 -12.09 11.68
CA GLY A 804 -30.28 -10.80 12.36
C GLY A 804 -28.90 -10.46 12.94
N ARG A 805 -27.91 -11.35 12.83
CA ARG A 805 -26.54 -11.13 13.33
C ARG A 805 -25.74 -10.26 12.37
N GLN A 806 -24.87 -9.43 12.93
CA GLN A 806 -23.87 -8.68 12.21
C GLN A 806 -22.64 -9.56 11.99
N TYR A 807 -22.20 -9.61 10.75
CA TYR A 807 -21.04 -10.34 10.30
C TYR A 807 -19.94 -9.39 9.84
N LEU A 808 -18.68 -9.71 10.15
CA LEU A 808 -17.48 -9.15 9.55
C LEU A 808 -16.93 -10.17 8.55
N LEU A 809 -16.76 -9.80 7.28
CA LEU A 809 -16.23 -10.65 6.22
C LEU A 809 -14.81 -10.21 5.86
N VAL A 810 -13.92 -11.18 5.69
CA VAL A 810 -12.52 -10.97 5.33
C VAL A 810 -12.15 -11.90 4.18
N ILE A 811 -11.40 -11.39 3.22
CA ILE A 811 -10.76 -12.17 2.17
C ILE A 811 -9.29 -12.33 2.54
N ALA A 812 -8.84 -13.58 2.59
CA ALA A 812 -7.44 -13.95 2.81
C ALA A 812 -6.91 -14.61 1.54
N GLY A 813 -6.46 -13.74 0.63
CA GLY A 813 -6.07 -14.07 -0.73
C GLY A 813 -4.57 -13.96 -1.02
N GLY A 814 -3.86 -13.17 -0.23
CA GLY A 814 -2.46 -12.81 -0.45
C GLY A 814 -2.25 -11.79 -1.57
N HIS A 815 -1.00 -11.37 -1.67
CA HIS A 815 -0.49 -10.41 -2.64
C HIS A 815 0.98 -10.72 -2.94
N GLY A 816 1.30 -10.91 -4.23
CA GLY A 816 2.62 -11.36 -4.70
C GLY A 816 3.74 -10.34 -4.44
N SER A 817 3.53 -9.07 -4.76
CA SER A 817 4.54 -8.00 -4.65
C SER A 817 4.92 -7.68 -3.21
N LEU A 818 4.02 -7.99 -2.27
CA LEU A 818 4.28 -7.90 -0.83
C LEU A 818 4.88 -9.19 -0.25
N GLY A 819 5.06 -10.23 -1.06
CA GLY A 819 5.61 -11.52 -0.65
C GLY A 819 4.74 -12.29 0.34
N THR A 820 3.44 -11.95 0.42
CA THR A 820 2.54 -12.57 1.38
C THR A 820 2.03 -13.91 0.87
N GLN A 821 1.73 -14.82 1.80
CA GLN A 821 1.22 -16.14 1.47
C GLN A 821 -0.10 -16.02 0.68
N ALA A 822 -0.13 -16.63 -0.50
CA ALA A 822 -1.33 -16.69 -1.33
C ALA A 822 -2.41 -17.62 -0.72
N GLY A 823 -3.67 -17.30 -0.95
CA GLY A 823 -4.82 -18.09 -0.51
C GLY A 823 -6.10 -17.79 -1.29
N ASP A 824 -7.16 -18.51 -0.96
CA ASP A 824 -8.47 -18.42 -1.61
C ASP A 824 -9.62 -18.34 -0.60
N HIS A 825 -9.33 -17.85 0.61
CA HIS A 825 -10.23 -17.95 1.74
C HIS A 825 -11.17 -16.74 1.86
N VAL A 826 -12.44 -17.04 2.08
CA VAL A 826 -13.49 -16.09 2.47
C VAL A 826 -13.93 -16.48 3.88
N ILE A 827 -13.80 -15.58 4.86
CA ILE A 827 -14.03 -15.90 6.27
C ILE A 827 -14.99 -14.88 6.87
N ALA A 828 -16.10 -15.35 7.43
CA ALA A 828 -17.05 -14.51 8.14
C ALA A 828 -16.93 -14.72 9.66
N TYR A 829 -16.94 -13.63 10.40
CA TYR A 829 -16.93 -13.58 11.86
C TYR A 829 -18.23 -12.96 12.35
N ALA A 830 -18.77 -13.45 13.46
CA ALA A 830 -19.92 -12.84 14.12
C ALA A 830 -19.87 -13.10 15.62
N LEU A 831 -20.61 -12.32 16.39
CA LEU A 831 -20.82 -12.61 17.81
C LEU A 831 -21.54 -13.96 17.95
N PRO A 832 -21.31 -14.72 19.03
CA PRO A 832 -22.04 -15.96 19.28
C PRO A 832 -23.56 -15.72 19.24
N PRO A 833 -24.37 -16.71 18.80
CA PRO A 833 -25.81 -16.64 18.93
C PRO A 833 -26.18 -16.35 20.39
N SER A 834 -27.15 -15.44 20.60
CA SER A 834 -27.68 -15.08 21.92
C SER A 834 -28.43 -16.23 22.56
#